data_AF-A0A833DDM3-F1
#
_entry.id   AF-A0A833DDM3-F1
#
_cell.length_a   1.000
_cell.length_b   1.000
_cell.length_c   1.000
_cell.angle_alpha   90.00
_cell.angle_beta   90.00
_cell.angle_gamma   90.00
#
_symmetry.space_group_name_H-M   'P 1'
#
loop_
_entity.id
_entity.type
_entity.pdbx_description
1 polymer ?
#
loop_
_entity_poly.entity_id
_entity_poly.type
_entity_poly.pdbx_seq_one_letter_code
_entity_poly.pdbx_strand_id
1 'polypeptide(L)'
;MEDYLHECLEFLQRAGDDLGRRRKEVRDSRVWSLLPLEWKALAFLAATKAAPEAIGIEVPSGPSGATSRRRPRLGRRGGRGKIRSMEDRLATPAEALCSSEPPAYKLAVLAAQKQRMGASWDSSWDGEMVSLRSECEQGIHPVWERLAREAPLLAEMGRFPVVEPEVVVVDSTDWVQAARFDPLDHNELKMWLSVDLPFKTSSEQASVLQSIKRDLSGGRVRPNRWLSSMRPSLRGLREEGALLEGILLASASSDEALGVFDVLEGGALGELSGRHSMLIRIRSGNLSDWEACAKRSGDGSLSRALRVAAWRRVEDSGVELSVQDLLAGSAVLAEVGEVIPEALKWSLASSLVSEGKASEALQHIEKLGIEGSLQVSTALDILVTVDSEALGDSVTEAVTTMDGDGALLVMRHDGVPIRIRLQAARRLSEMDSIRHTDEILNMFTSAADIGGLVGVLKEDPSLARAYPHRVLLAWHLISGKDAIGSKDNLSALRKSALMSIEGSVDDGILSDASIALISLLDGIPQDIESVHKKLDSDGLRALNEVRRALSPEGDGVVREARIEDLRHSIEIAELTRLESRLFDALIDALLLNRAAMDLQSGVTEREESAAESLGRLCGRKDSSMRIIGGATNLVIEHNVGVGPLEKWYSNHDRSGAEFQIVRAAILRGNDDRMNAARAYKDAAMKLRLDFERSALILRKSLIEFAHAAGWREAVALIDGHPVLSSSVTNRFKLYLRICRDHEEGKKEAASSRLIEFAAREEERTRNGAGNGVKARRLEALETLQRYPDEHGLPLDPFQGRVRAALQELRSSETSRQSDLERRFLIEMRGEKDTQEITLICMEVTEDDPLRGLWMLEKAIESGSLNAKQKNTLKRTQRALFGSHSGTIPVKDRRTLRNLSLRPLILVDTNILIGALKDDLLMEISVDSLGSLDWTVERAFHWMLRRRRGEDRVHLHIPPAAKGEFLHRAKSPDSVLGLFEDVYIDKGMWGEKITAEFLQERVQAICTAFGDWKHSGSEGNKTDVGLDEFLVRHREVFQLVDEQKRRGGKAPKRTSIGGEEIYPERGDRDIMCDAALLASTSINDVGSILVATRDSDFRLVSRALEEEYGFGVVGDAQQLNSRVL
;
A
#
# COMPACT_ATOMS: atom_id res chain seq x y z
N MET A 1 57.43 50.07 41.86
CA MET A 1 57.35 48.96 42.85
C MET A 1 57.50 49.49 44.26
N GLU A 2 58.46 50.37 44.49
CA GLU A 2 58.70 51.05 45.76
C GLU A 2 57.48 51.87 46.24
N ASP A 3 56.72 52.50 45.35
CA ASP A 3 55.45 53.19 45.65
C ASP A 3 54.45 52.25 46.33
N TYR A 4 54.32 51.02 45.81
CA TYR A 4 53.37 50.03 46.33
C TYR A 4 53.77 49.53 47.72
N LEU A 5 55.07 49.44 47.99
CA LEU A 5 55.56 49.18 49.35
C LEU A 5 55.31 50.41 50.24
N HIS A 6 55.46 51.63 49.71
CA HIS A 6 55.23 52.88 50.46
C HIS A 6 53.77 53.01 50.93
N GLU A 7 52.81 52.82 50.01
CA GLU A 7 51.38 52.84 50.30
C GLU A 7 51.02 51.79 51.37
N CYS A 8 51.65 50.60 51.35
CA CYS A 8 51.44 49.59 52.39
C CYS A 8 52.03 49.97 53.76
N LEU A 9 53.13 50.73 53.82
CA LEU A 9 53.79 51.13 55.07
C LEU A 9 53.19 52.41 55.71
N GLU A 10 52.42 53.19 54.96
CA GLU A 10 51.69 54.35 55.52
C GLU A 10 50.73 53.94 56.64
N PHE A 11 49.96 52.86 56.42
CA PHE A 11 48.93 52.38 57.35
C PHE A 11 49.48 51.91 58.71
N LEU A 12 50.77 51.57 58.83
CA LEU A 12 51.37 51.14 60.10
C LEU A 12 51.27 52.19 61.22
N GLN A 13 51.31 53.48 60.89
CA GLN A 13 51.12 54.54 61.89
C GLN A 13 49.72 54.53 62.53
N ARG A 14 48.70 53.99 61.84
CA ARG A 14 47.32 53.87 62.37
C ARG A 14 47.12 52.64 63.26
N ALA A 15 48.06 51.69 63.23
CA ALA A 15 47.98 50.42 63.96
C ALA A 15 48.48 50.50 65.41
N GLY A 16 49.35 51.46 65.74
CA GLY A 16 50.09 51.50 67.00
C GLY A 16 51.19 50.42 67.09
N ASP A 17 51.44 49.92 68.29
CA ASP A 17 52.50 48.94 68.59
C ASP A 17 52.03 47.48 68.70
N ASP A 18 50.73 47.18 68.62
CA ASP A 18 50.26 45.78 68.68
C ASP A 18 50.68 44.97 67.44
N LEU A 19 51.48 43.93 67.66
CA LEU A 19 51.92 42.98 66.65
C LEU A 19 50.77 42.33 65.87
N GLY A 20 49.64 42.06 66.54
CA GLY A 20 48.46 41.46 65.90
C GLY A 20 47.83 42.40 64.89
N ARG A 21 47.55 43.64 65.32
CA ARG A 21 46.96 44.71 64.51
C ARG A 21 47.90 45.17 63.41
N ARG A 22 49.18 45.42 63.68
CA ARG A 22 50.17 45.82 62.64
C ARG A 22 50.28 44.80 61.50
N ARG A 23 50.38 43.51 61.82
CA ARG A 23 50.38 42.41 60.83
C ARG A 23 49.03 42.25 60.10
N LYS A 24 47.94 42.83 60.61
CA LYS A 24 46.63 42.86 59.95
C LYS A 24 46.51 44.05 59.00
N GLU A 25 46.73 45.29 59.45
CA GLU A 25 46.58 46.50 58.61
C GLU A 25 47.44 46.42 57.32
N VAL A 26 48.66 45.88 57.41
CA VAL A 26 49.54 45.66 56.22
C VAL A 26 48.99 44.61 55.24
N ARG A 27 48.20 43.64 55.70
CA ARG A 27 47.54 42.63 54.84
C ARG A 27 46.20 43.10 54.28
N ASP A 28 45.52 43.98 55.01
CA ASP A 28 44.22 44.54 54.63
C ASP A 28 44.38 45.77 53.69
N SER A 29 45.61 46.28 53.52
CA SER A 29 45.97 47.23 52.46
C SER A 29 45.58 46.72 51.07
N ARG A 30 44.95 47.58 50.26
CA ARG A 30 44.48 47.25 48.89
C ARG A 30 45.65 46.85 47.97
N VAL A 31 46.83 47.42 48.23
CA VAL A 31 48.07 47.19 47.47
C VAL A 31 48.79 45.91 47.89
N TRP A 32 48.43 45.30 49.02
CA TRP A 32 49.01 44.04 49.46
C TRP A 32 48.84 42.94 48.41
N SER A 33 47.81 42.97 47.56
CA SER A 33 47.66 42.05 46.42
C SER A 33 48.82 42.14 45.42
N LEU A 34 49.19 43.36 45.03
CA LEU A 34 50.11 43.71 43.95
C LEU A 34 51.57 43.32 44.22
N LEU A 35 52.03 43.38 45.48
CA LEU A 35 53.43 43.14 45.84
C LEU A 35 53.88 41.67 45.60
N PRO A 36 55.01 41.38 44.92
CA PRO A 36 55.68 40.07 44.98
C PRO A 36 55.98 39.57 46.40
N LEU A 37 56.25 38.26 46.52
CA LEU A 37 56.33 37.56 47.82
C LEU A 37 57.47 38.02 48.74
N GLU A 38 58.57 38.50 48.17
CA GLU A 38 59.75 38.95 48.91
C GLU A 38 59.54 40.38 49.46
N TRP A 39 59.00 41.28 48.63
CA TRP A 39 58.54 42.61 49.04
C TRP A 39 57.45 42.53 50.14
N LYS A 40 56.53 41.56 50.04
CA LYS A 40 55.59 41.21 51.11
C LYS A 40 56.28 40.79 52.42
N ALA A 41 57.47 40.20 52.36
CA ALA A 41 58.24 39.82 53.54
C ALA A 41 58.95 41.03 54.19
N LEU A 42 59.48 41.96 53.39
CA LEU A 42 60.01 43.26 53.88
C LEU A 42 58.92 44.07 54.60
N ALA A 43 57.73 44.17 54.01
CA ALA A 43 56.56 44.79 54.66
C ALA A 43 56.18 44.09 56.00
N PHE A 44 56.43 42.79 56.11
CA PHE A 44 56.19 42.03 57.35
C PHE A 44 57.22 42.30 58.44
N LEU A 45 58.49 42.52 58.11
CA LEU A 45 59.53 42.95 59.07
C LEU A 45 59.19 44.30 59.72
N ALA A 46 58.73 45.26 58.92
CA ALA A 46 58.26 46.55 59.44
C ALA A 46 57.00 46.41 60.30
N ALA A 47 56.10 45.46 59.98
CA ALA A 47 54.96 45.16 60.85
C ALA A 47 55.38 44.56 62.21
N THR A 48 56.47 43.79 62.29
CA THR A 48 56.88 43.08 63.52
C THR A 48 57.83 43.83 64.45
N LYS A 49 58.55 44.86 63.97
CA LYS A 49 59.58 45.59 64.76
C LYS A 49 60.70 44.72 65.38
N ALA A 50 60.79 43.44 65.02
CA ALA A 50 61.64 42.44 65.66
C ALA A 50 62.61 41.80 64.67
N ALA A 51 63.72 41.24 65.18
CA ALA A 51 64.63 40.45 64.36
C ALA A 51 63.98 39.13 63.92
N PRO A 52 64.25 38.63 62.70
CA PRO A 52 63.74 37.34 62.25
C PRO A 52 64.33 36.19 63.07
N GLU A 53 63.55 35.13 63.28
CA GLU A 53 63.96 33.97 64.09
C GLU A 53 65.23 33.30 63.52
N ALA A 54 66.21 33.01 64.39
CA ALA A 54 67.47 32.37 64.02
C ALA A 54 67.28 30.90 63.62
N ILE A 55 68.14 30.41 62.71
CA ILE A 55 68.02 29.07 62.12
C ILE A 55 68.40 27.98 63.15
N GLY A 56 67.40 27.42 63.83
CA GLY A 56 67.59 26.38 64.84
C GLY A 56 67.87 24.98 64.26
N ILE A 57 68.90 24.31 64.78
CA ILE A 57 69.30 22.94 64.42
C ILE A 57 68.68 21.94 65.42
N GLU A 58 67.63 21.21 65.02
CA GLU A 58 66.97 20.18 65.85
C GLU A 58 67.69 18.82 65.75
N VAL A 59 68.31 18.35 66.84
CA VAL A 59 68.80 16.95 66.99
C VAL A 59 67.70 16.09 67.65
N PRO A 60 67.37 14.88 67.13
CA PRO A 60 66.16 14.17 67.53
C PRO A 60 66.34 13.15 68.68
N SER A 61 65.51 13.23 69.74
CA SER A 61 65.12 12.09 70.61
C SER A 61 64.07 12.45 71.69
N GLY A 62 63.24 11.48 72.09
CA GLY A 62 62.57 11.49 73.42
C GLY A 62 61.05 11.81 73.44
N PRO A 63 60.17 11.01 74.11
CA PRO A 63 58.72 11.14 73.91
C PRO A 63 57.81 11.28 75.17
N SER A 64 56.61 11.82 74.92
CA SER A 64 55.36 11.75 75.73
C SER A 64 55.31 12.54 77.07
N GLY A 65 54.16 13.05 77.53
CA GLY A 65 52.79 13.12 76.96
C GLY A 65 52.15 14.52 77.18
N ALA A 66 51.25 15.00 76.32
CA ALA A 66 49.79 14.76 76.35
C ALA A 66 49.07 15.56 77.47
N THR A 67 48.07 16.43 77.26
CA THR A 67 47.21 16.80 76.10
C THR A 67 46.86 18.31 76.15
N SER A 68 46.60 19.02 75.05
CA SER A 68 45.32 19.00 74.29
C SER A 68 45.48 19.45 72.82
N ARG A 69 44.44 19.23 72.00
CA ARG A 69 44.52 19.28 70.52
C ARG A 69 43.45 20.19 69.89
N ARG A 70 43.86 21.04 68.93
CA ARG A 70 43.16 21.23 67.65
C ARG A 70 44.19 21.34 66.52
N ARG A 71 44.12 20.40 65.55
CA ARG A 71 44.95 20.40 64.33
C ARG A 71 44.13 20.93 63.14
N PRO A 72 44.64 21.86 62.32
CA PRO A 72 44.21 22.02 60.93
C PRO A 72 44.52 20.74 60.13
N ARG A 73 43.75 20.47 59.06
CA ARG A 73 43.92 19.28 58.22
C ARG A 73 45.08 19.43 57.24
N LEU A 74 45.80 18.33 56.99
CA LEU A 74 46.93 18.26 56.06
C LEU A 74 46.44 18.28 54.61
N GLY A 75 46.78 19.33 53.85
CA GLY A 75 46.48 19.44 52.42
C GLY A 75 47.51 18.73 51.54
N ARG A 76 47.07 17.99 50.52
CA ARG A 76 47.91 17.08 49.73
C ARG A 76 48.61 17.77 48.53
N ARG A 77 49.75 18.42 48.77
CA ARG A 77 50.82 18.66 47.76
C ARG A 77 52.19 18.54 48.45
N GLY A 78 53.16 17.93 47.78
CA GLY A 78 54.42 17.54 48.41
C GLY A 78 55.56 18.56 48.27
N GLY A 79 56.62 18.37 49.08
CA GLY A 79 57.99 18.64 48.64
C GLY A 79 58.45 20.10 48.53
N ARG A 80 58.22 20.95 49.54
CA ARG A 80 59.11 22.10 49.83
C ARG A 80 59.39 22.17 51.33
N GLY A 81 60.53 22.77 51.71
CA GLY A 81 61.04 22.81 53.09
C GLY A 81 60.12 23.56 54.08
N LYS A 82 60.45 23.51 55.39
CA LYS A 82 59.70 24.14 56.50
C LYS A 82 59.70 25.69 56.44
N ILE A 83 59.08 26.29 55.42
CA ILE A 83 58.65 27.69 55.46
C ILE A 83 57.46 27.75 56.44
N ARG A 84 57.74 28.20 57.68
CA ARG A 84 56.79 28.32 58.79
C ARG A 84 56.26 29.76 58.95
N SER A 85 57.03 30.77 58.55
CA SER A 85 56.68 32.20 58.70
C SER A 85 56.44 32.90 57.35
N MET A 86 56.14 34.20 57.39
CA MET A 86 56.13 35.07 56.20
C MET A 86 57.51 35.66 55.93
N GLU A 87 58.31 35.87 56.97
CA GLU A 87 59.68 36.40 56.93
C GLU A 87 60.66 35.39 56.30
N ASP A 88 60.33 34.09 56.34
CA ASP A 88 60.97 32.99 55.62
C ASP A 88 61.02 33.18 54.08
N ARG A 89 60.26 34.15 53.53
CA ARG A 89 60.13 34.42 52.09
C ARG A 89 60.92 35.62 51.58
N LEU A 90 61.81 36.19 52.40
CA LEU A 90 62.86 37.09 51.91
C LEU A 90 63.75 36.35 50.91
N ALA A 91 64.09 37.00 49.78
CA ALA A 91 65.04 36.48 48.81
C ALA A 91 66.38 36.14 49.46
N THR A 92 67.05 35.08 49.01
CA THR A 92 68.40 34.76 49.49
C THR A 92 69.40 35.84 49.05
N PRO A 93 70.56 35.98 49.72
CA PRO A 93 71.59 36.96 49.34
C PRO A 93 71.97 36.93 47.86
N ALA A 94 72.10 35.74 47.27
CA ALA A 94 72.40 35.58 45.84
C ALA A 94 71.24 36.02 44.92
N GLU A 95 69.99 35.65 45.24
CA GLU A 95 68.81 36.08 44.48
C GLU A 95 68.63 37.61 44.52
N ALA A 96 68.86 38.23 45.69
CA ALA A 96 68.81 39.68 45.85
C ALA A 96 69.88 40.38 45.00
N LEU A 97 71.14 39.94 45.05
CA LEU A 97 72.24 40.51 44.27
C LEU A 97 72.00 40.39 42.76
N CYS A 98 71.56 39.22 42.28
CA CYS A 98 71.26 38.97 40.86
C CYS A 98 69.97 39.61 40.34
N SER A 99 69.11 40.18 41.21
CA SER A 99 67.87 40.83 40.78
C SER A 99 68.09 42.14 40.01
N SER A 100 67.10 42.57 39.23
CA SER A 100 67.03 43.90 38.62
C SER A 100 66.36 44.95 39.52
N GLU A 101 66.18 44.64 40.80
CA GLU A 101 65.54 45.52 41.79
C GLU A 101 66.52 46.62 42.28
N PRO A 102 66.04 47.76 42.78
CA PRO A 102 66.89 48.90 43.13
C PRO A 102 67.93 48.58 44.23
N PRO A 103 69.09 49.28 44.28
CA PRO A 103 70.16 48.99 45.24
C PRO A 103 69.70 48.97 46.71
N ALA A 104 68.75 49.86 47.05
CA ALA A 104 68.12 49.91 48.36
C ALA A 104 67.36 48.61 48.73
N TYR A 105 66.63 47.98 47.79
CA TYR A 105 66.00 46.68 48.00
C TYR A 105 67.05 45.59 48.30
N LYS A 106 68.14 45.57 47.52
CA LYS A 106 69.23 44.60 47.69
C LYS A 106 69.88 44.74 49.07
N LEU A 107 70.20 45.98 49.47
CA LEU A 107 70.78 46.28 50.78
C LEU A 107 69.82 45.88 51.94
N ALA A 108 68.52 46.19 51.81
CA ALA A 108 67.51 45.83 52.80
C ALA A 108 67.41 44.31 53.03
N VAL A 109 67.42 43.53 51.94
CA VAL A 109 67.35 42.06 52.03
C VAL A 109 68.64 41.47 52.62
N LEU A 110 69.82 41.97 52.21
CA LEU A 110 71.11 41.50 52.72
C LEU A 110 71.25 41.76 54.23
N ALA A 111 70.90 42.96 54.70
CA ALA A 111 70.91 43.31 56.12
C ALA A 111 69.99 42.38 56.96
N ALA A 112 68.80 42.08 56.45
CA ALA A 112 67.86 41.15 57.09
C ALA A 112 68.37 39.69 57.12
N GLN A 113 69.01 39.22 56.04
CA GLN A 113 69.57 37.86 55.97
C GLN A 113 70.80 37.69 56.86
N LYS A 114 71.66 38.72 57.00
CA LYS A 114 72.87 38.66 57.84
C LYS A 114 72.55 38.37 59.30
N GLN A 115 71.55 39.04 59.87
CA GLN A 115 71.04 38.75 61.21
C GLN A 115 70.46 37.32 61.32
N ARG A 116 69.72 36.86 60.31
CA ARG A 116 69.06 35.54 60.34
C ARG A 116 70.03 34.36 60.21
N MET A 117 71.09 34.50 59.41
CA MET A 117 72.09 33.46 59.18
C MET A 117 73.14 33.40 60.30
N GLY A 118 73.50 34.54 60.91
CA GLY A 118 74.42 34.60 62.04
C GLY A 118 75.75 33.92 61.74
N ALA A 119 76.00 32.77 62.39
CA ALA A 119 77.23 31.99 62.22
C ALA A 119 77.37 31.29 60.84
N SER A 120 76.31 31.25 60.01
CA SER A 120 76.36 30.72 58.64
C SER A 120 76.37 31.80 57.56
N TRP A 121 76.76 33.03 57.90
CA TRP A 121 76.94 34.13 56.95
C TRP A 121 78.29 34.02 56.22
N ASP A 122 78.31 34.24 54.91
CA ASP A 122 79.55 34.34 54.13
C ASP A 122 80.08 35.79 54.20
N SER A 123 81.36 35.94 54.57
CA SER A 123 82.04 37.22 54.61
C SER A 123 82.25 37.84 53.22
N SER A 124 82.10 37.09 52.12
CA SER A 124 82.15 37.65 50.77
C SER A 124 81.09 38.74 50.54
N TRP A 125 79.86 38.54 51.04
CA TRP A 125 78.74 39.48 50.92
C TRP A 125 78.93 40.77 51.72
N ASP A 126 79.88 40.83 52.65
CA ASP A 126 80.18 42.07 53.37
C ASP A 126 80.84 43.12 52.46
N GLY A 127 81.54 42.70 51.39
CA GLY A 127 82.04 43.59 50.35
C GLY A 127 80.92 44.16 49.47
N GLU A 128 80.01 43.31 49.00
CA GLU A 128 78.84 43.70 48.20
C GLU A 128 77.95 44.71 48.95
N MET A 129 77.72 44.49 50.24
CA MET A 129 77.00 45.46 51.07
C MET A 129 77.73 46.81 51.22
N VAL A 130 79.05 46.91 51.01
CA VAL A 130 79.75 48.20 51.00
C VAL A 130 79.54 48.92 49.65
N SER A 131 79.55 48.20 48.52
CA SER A 131 79.19 48.78 47.21
C SER A 131 77.77 49.36 47.25
N LEU A 132 76.80 48.54 47.66
CA LEU A 132 75.38 48.92 47.72
C LEU A 132 75.12 50.11 48.66
N ARG A 133 75.90 50.29 49.73
CA ARG A 133 75.83 51.51 50.57
C ARG A 133 76.28 52.75 49.80
N SER A 134 77.38 52.68 49.04
CA SER A 134 77.85 53.80 48.20
C SER A 134 76.93 54.13 47.02
N GLU A 135 76.16 53.14 46.53
CA GLU A 135 75.07 53.37 45.57
C GLU A 135 73.87 54.07 46.26
N CYS A 136 73.49 53.64 47.47
CA CYS A 136 72.40 54.27 48.23
C CYS A 136 72.71 55.72 48.66
N GLU A 137 73.99 56.10 48.81
CA GLU A 137 74.39 57.51 49.06
C GLU A 137 73.98 58.47 47.94
N GLN A 138 73.68 57.98 46.74
CA GLN A 138 73.21 58.79 45.60
C GLN A 138 71.72 59.18 45.74
N GLY A 139 70.94 58.43 46.52
CA GLY A 139 69.51 58.64 46.70
C GLY A 139 68.74 57.34 46.93
N ILE A 140 67.78 57.36 47.85
CA ILE A 140 66.84 56.27 48.11
C ILE A 140 65.39 56.74 48.00
N HIS A 141 64.50 55.88 47.53
CA HIS A 141 63.05 56.15 47.51
C HIS A 141 62.53 56.34 48.96
N PRO A 142 61.56 57.27 49.24
CA PRO A 142 61.06 57.57 50.59
C PRO A 142 60.60 56.35 51.40
N VAL A 143 60.17 55.30 50.71
CA VAL A 143 59.78 54.01 51.31
C VAL A 143 60.86 53.40 52.22
N TRP A 144 62.14 53.56 51.88
CA TRP A 144 63.24 52.93 52.61
C TRP A 144 63.57 53.66 53.92
N GLU A 145 63.44 54.98 53.91
CA GLU A 145 63.51 55.81 55.11
C GLU A 145 62.33 55.49 56.04
N ARG A 146 61.13 55.31 55.47
CA ARG A 146 59.93 54.84 56.20
C ARG A 146 60.10 53.43 56.77
N LEU A 147 60.69 52.51 56.01
CA LEU A 147 60.98 51.14 56.44
C LEU A 147 62.00 51.12 57.60
N ALA A 148 63.04 51.95 57.52
CA ALA A 148 64.07 52.10 58.56
C ALA A 148 63.52 52.63 59.90
N ARG A 149 62.52 53.54 59.85
CA ARG A 149 61.83 54.06 61.05
C ARG A 149 60.97 52.99 61.75
N GLU A 150 60.38 52.06 61.00
CA GLU A 150 59.50 51.01 61.56
C GLU A 150 60.22 49.69 61.87
N ALA A 151 61.34 49.39 61.20
CA ALA A 151 62.14 48.18 61.42
C ALA A 151 63.57 48.55 61.91
N PRO A 152 63.87 48.44 63.23
CA PRO A 152 65.16 48.82 63.80
C PRO A 152 66.39 48.12 63.18
N LEU A 153 66.17 46.94 62.61
CA LEU A 153 67.19 46.12 61.94
C LEU A 153 67.66 46.75 60.61
N LEU A 154 66.82 47.59 59.98
CA LEU A 154 67.10 48.31 58.74
C LEU A 154 67.36 49.81 58.98
N ALA A 155 67.62 50.21 60.23
CA ALA A 155 67.86 51.60 60.61
C ALA A 155 69.07 52.27 59.93
N GLU A 156 69.97 51.49 59.29
CA GLU A 156 71.03 52.07 58.46
C GLU A 156 70.51 52.75 57.20
N MET A 157 69.36 52.32 56.65
CA MET A 157 68.79 52.91 55.43
C MET A 157 68.29 54.34 55.65
N GLY A 158 67.85 54.68 56.86
CA GLY A 158 67.43 56.04 57.23
C GLY A 158 68.58 57.06 57.36
N ARG A 159 69.78 56.73 56.86
CA ARG A 159 70.95 57.62 56.79
C ARG A 159 71.23 58.15 55.39
N PHE A 160 70.62 57.54 54.36
CA PHE A 160 70.80 57.93 52.96
C PHE A 160 69.84 59.08 52.57
N PRO A 161 70.20 59.94 51.61
CA PRO A 161 69.34 61.03 51.17
C PRO A 161 68.11 60.48 50.43
N VAL A 162 66.96 61.12 50.60
CA VAL A 162 65.69 60.70 50.00
C VAL A 162 65.45 61.44 48.67
N VAL A 163 65.05 60.70 47.63
CA VAL A 163 64.79 61.21 46.28
C VAL A 163 63.47 60.65 45.74
N GLU A 164 62.61 61.50 45.18
CA GLU A 164 61.37 61.11 44.49
C GLU A 164 61.61 60.96 42.97
N PRO A 165 61.02 59.94 42.30
CA PRO A 165 61.28 59.66 40.89
C PRO A 165 60.45 60.52 39.93
N GLU A 166 61.05 60.93 38.80
CA GLU A 166 60.37 61.64 37.71
C GLU A 166 59.43 60.73 36.88
N VAL A 167 58.43 61.33 36.22
CA VAL A 167 57.39 60.61 35.48
C VAL A 167 57.69 60.58 33.98
N VAL A 168 57.80 59.36 33.43
CA VAL A 168 57.94 59.14 31.98
C VAL A 168 56.56 59.15 31.31
N VAL A 169 56.46 59.79 30.14
CA VAL A 169 55.27 59.78 29.25
C VAL A 169 55.53 58.83 28.10
N VAL A 170 54.50 58.06 27.70
CA VAL A 170 54.57 57.03 26.64
C VAL A 170 53.62 57.43 25.50
N ASP A 171 54.01 57.13 24.25
CA ASP A 171 53.17 57.34 23.06
C ASP A 171 52.00 56.34 23.06
N SER A 172 50.77 56.83 22.90
CA SER A 172 49.55 56.00 22.93
C SER A 172 49.16 55.39 21.58
N THR A 173 49.79 55.80 20.47
CA THR A 173 49.36 55.45 19.12
C THR A 173 49.34 53.95 18.85
N ASP A 174 50.44 53.22 19.14
CA ASP A 174 50.52 51.77 18.97
C ASP A 174 49.50 51.01 19.85
N TRP A 175 49.26 51.49 21.08
CA TRP A 175 48.30 50.87 22.00
C TRP A 175 46.85 50.99 21.50
N VAL A 176 46.49 52.11 20.86
CA VAL A 176 45.19 52.31 20.21
C VAL A 176 45.09 51.49 18.92
N GLN A 177 46.15 51.34 18.14
CA GLN A 177 46.14 50.46 16.96
C GLN A 177 45.98 48.98 17.33
N ALA A 178 46.60 48.55 18.44
CA ALA A 178 46.48 47.20 18.98
C ALA A 178 45.07 46.86 19.50
N ALA A 179 44.17 47.85 19.67
CA ALA A 179 42.79 47.66 20.13
C ALA A 179 41.79 47.28 19.01
N ARG A 180 42.28 46.89 17.83
CA ARG A 180 41.50 46.55 16.62
C ARG A 180 41.05 45.07 16.54
N PHE A 181 40.67 44.50 17.69
CA PHE A 181 40.22 43.10 17.85
C PHE A 181 38.72 42.96 18.17
N ASP A 182 38.20 41.74 18.18
CA ASP A 182 36.83 41.44 18.67
C ASP A 182 36.82 41.38 20.20
N PRO A 183 36.04 42.20 20.93
CA PRO A 183 36.01 42.18 22.39
C PRO A 183 35.68 40.81 23.01
N LEU A 184 35.05 39.88 22.28
CA LEU A 184 34.77 38.52 22.74
C LEU A 184 35.96 37.55 22.55
N ASP A 185 37.00 37.91 21.79
CA ASP A 185 38.24 37.13 21.75
C ASP A 185 39.09 37.40 23.00
N HIS A 186 38.95 36.50 23.97
CA HIS A 186 39.70 36.55 25.22
C HIS A 186 41.23 36.38 25.06
N ASN A 187 41.73 35.89 23.92
CA ASN A 187 43.17 35.82 23.64
C ASN A 187 43.70 37.15 23.14
N GLU A 188 43.06 37.76 22.15
CA GLU A 188 43.46 39.08 21.63
C GLU A 188 43.28 40.17 22.72
N LEU A 189 42.18 40.13 23.49
CA LEU A 189 41.98 40.97 24.68
C LEU A 189 43.11 40.81 25.71
N LYS A 190 43.55 39.58 25.97
CA LYS A 190 44.65 39.29 26.90
C LYS A 190 46.00 39.78 26.37
N MET A 191 46.25 39.67 25.06
CA MET A 191 47.46 40.20 24.42
C MET A 191 47.49 41.72 24.51
N TRP A 192 46.41 42.41 24.13
CA TRP A 192 46.30 43.86 24.22
C TRP A 192 46.45 44.38 25.66
N LEU A 193 45.76 43.77 26.63
CA LEU A 193 45.92 44.10 28.04
C LEU A 193 47.36 43.84 28.55
N SER A 194 48.18 43.06 27.86
CA SER A 194 49.58 42.80 28.25
C SER A 194 50.57 43.83 27.72
N VAL A 195 50.14 44.77 26.85
CA VAL A 195 50.90 45.97 26.49
C VAL A 195 50.87 46.96 27.66
N ASP A 196 51.91 47.77 27.80
CA ASP A 196 51.95 48.85 28.79
C ASP A 196 50.87 49.91 28.51
N LEU A 197 50.31 50.49 29.58
CA LEU A 197 49.22 51.46 29.49
C LEU A 197 49.79 52.87 29.26
N PRO A 198 49.27 53.66 28.31
CA PRO A 198 49.77 55.01 28.05
C PRO A 198 49.42 56.04 29.14
N PHE A 199 48.63 55.66 30.15
CA PHE A 199 48.21 56.54 31.25
C PHE A 199 48.47 55.92 32.64
N LYS A 200 48.79 56.78 33.61
CA LYS A 200 49.04 56.37 35.00
C LYS A 200 47.74 55.90 35.67
N THR A 201 47.69 54.63 36.08
CA THR A 201 46.55 54.05 36.81
C THR A 201 46.67 54.27 38.31
N SER A 202 45.52 54.34 39.01
CA SER A 202 45.49 54.31 40.47
C SER A 202 45.76 52.90 41.03
N SER A 203 46.14 52.80 42.30
CA SER A 203 46.39 51.52 42.96
C SER A 203 45.17 50.58 42.94
N GLU A 204 43.96 51.15 42.98
CA GLU A 204 42.70 50.41 42.79
C GLU A 204 42.53 49.89 41.36
N GLN A 205 42.74 50.75 40.36
CA GLN A 205 42.62 50.39 38.94
C GLN A 205 43.60 49.28 38.58
N ALA A 206 44.86 49.39 39.01
CA ALA A 206 45.87 48.36 38.83
C ALA A 206 45.45 47.02 39.46
N SER A 207 44.86 47.03 40.66
CA SER A 207 44.37 45.80 41.33
C SER A 207 43.17 45.17 40.60
N VAL A 208 42.24 45.96 40.06
CA VAL A 208 41.11 45.41 39.28
C VAL A 208 41.61 44.85 37.94
N LEU A 209 42.46 45.59 37.22
CA LEU A 209 43.04 45.13 35.95
C LEU A 209 43.90 43.86 36.14
N GLN A 210 44.70 43.76 37.20
CA GLN A 210 45.45 42.54 37.50
C GLN A 210 44.53 41.36 37.82
N SER A 211 43.37 41.59 38.46
CA SER A 211 42.37 40.54 38.68
C SER A 211 41.74 40.06 37.36
N ILE A 212 41.47 40.96 36.41
CA ILE A 212 40.97 40.63 35.06
C ILE A 212 42.04 39.84 34.28
N LYS A 213 43.29 40.33 34.22
CA LYS A 213 44.44 39.60 33.61
C LYS A 213 44.62 38.19 34.19
N ARG A 214 44.38 38.01 35.48
CA ARG A 214 44.45 36.70 36.16
C ARG A 214 43.26 35.77 35.86
N ASP A 215 42.06 36.30 35.65
CA ASP A 215 40.89 35.48 35.28
C ASP A 215 40.98 35.05 33.80
N LEU A 216 41.47 35.94 32.91
CA LEU A 216 41.84 35.65 31.52
C LEU A 216 42.92 34.56 31.39
N SER A 217 43.93 34.56 32.26
CA SER A 217 44.96 33.51 32.30
C SER A 217 44.54 32.24 33.07
N GLY A 218 43.37 32.24 33.72
CA GLY A 218 42.87 31.14 34.54
C GLY A 218 42.12 30.03 33.80
N GLY A 219 41.97 30.11 32.47
CA GLY A 219 41.31 29.10 31.63
C GLY A 219 39.79 28.94 31.83
N ARG A 220 39.18 29.74 32.73
CA ARG A 220 37.72 29.85 32.91
C ARG A 220 37.36 31.30 33.22
N VAL A 221 37.33 32.10 32.16
CA VAL A 221 36.95 33.51 32.14
C VAL A 221 35.53 33.70 32.69
N ARG A 222 35.28 34.72 33.51
CA ARG A 222 33.96 35.04 34.08
C ARG A 222 33.63 36.54 33.94
N PRO A 223 33.25 37.01 32.74
CA PRO A 223 33.09 38.43 32.46
C PRO A 223 32.05 39.14 33.36
N ASN A 224 30.99 38.44 33.78
CA ASN A 224 29.98 38.97 34.71
C ASN A 224 30.58 39.43 36.06
N ARG A 225 31.77 38.92 36.46
CA ARG A 225 32.49 39.42 37.64
C ARG A 225 33.21 40.73 37.37
N TRP A 226 33.69 40.95 36.15
CA TRP A 226 34.41 42.17 35.77
C TRP A 226 33.53 43.40 35.94
N LEU A 227 32.27 43.33 35.47
CA LEU A 227 31.23 44.35 35.68
C LEU A 227 31.10 44.76 37.15
N SER A 228 31.14 43.78 38.08
CA SER A 228 31.06 44.05 39.53
C SER A 228 32.35 44.64 40.11
N SER A 229 33.53 44.27 39.59
CA SER A 229 34.82 44.77 40.07
C SER A 229 35.26 46.10 39.45
N MET A 230 34.73 46.48 38.28
CA MET A 230 35.01 47.76 37.64
C MET A 230 34.35 48.93 38.37
N ARG A 231 33.28 48.71 39.15
CA ARG A 231 32.59 49.75 39.90
C ARG A 231 33.23 49.92 41.29
N PRO A 232 33.72 51.12 41.69
CA PRO A 232 33.74 52.38 40.94
C PRO A 232 35.01 52.61 40.09
N SER A 233 36.12 51.90 40.37
CA SER A 233 37.47 52.38 40.06
C SER A 233 37.83 52.42 38.56
N LEU A 234 37.16 51.64 37.71
CA LEU A 234 37.32 51.61 36.24
C LEU A 234 36.02 52.06 35.54
N ARG A 235 35.40 53.14 36.01
CA ARG A 235 34.20 53.74 35.40
C ARG A 235 34.29 55.27 35.32
N GLY A 236 33.78 55.84 34.23
CA GLY A 236 33.86 57.29 33.97
C GLY A 236 35.27 57.77 33.62
N LEU A 237 36.07 56.91 32.97
CA LEU A 237 37.39 57.27 32.48
C LEU A 237 37.30 58.23 31.27
N ARG A 238 38.44 58.80 30.86
CA ARG A 238 38.55 59.71 29.70
C ARG A 238 39.59 59.20 28.71
N GLU A 239 39.47 59.64 27.46
CA GLU A 239 40.46 59.42 26.38
C GLU A 239 40.82 57.92 26.26
N GLU A 240 42.09 57.52 26.25
CA GLU A 240 42.51 56.11 26.19
C GLU A 240 41.93 55.26 27.32
N GLY A 241 41.67 55.84 28.49
CA GLY A 241 41.01 55.17 29.60
C GLY A 241 39.54 54.83 29.30
N ALA A 242 38.83 55.66 28.54
CA ALA A 242 37.46 55.37 28.11
C ALA A 242 37.42 54.24 27.07
N LEU A 243 38.45 54.13 26.21
CA LEU A 243 38.59 52.98 25.30
C LEU A 243 38.75 51.67 26.09
N LEU A 244 39.56 51.68 27.16
CA LEU A 244 39.72 50.54 28.06
C LEU A 244 38.41 50.18 28.78
N GLU A 245 37.66 51.18 29.27
CA GLU A 245 36.34 50.97 29.87
C GLU A 245 35.36 50.34 28.86
N GLY A 246 35.22 50.92 27.67
CA GLY A 246 34.31 50.43 26.63
C GLY A 246 34.61 49.00 26.18
N ILE A 247 35.88 48.67 25.90
CA ILE A 247 36.27 47.31 25.48
C ILE A 247 36.07 46.30 26.61
N LEU A 248 36.35 46.65 27.87
CA LEU A 248 36.09 45.75 29.00
C LEU A 248 34.59 45.53 29.23
N LEU A 249 33.73 46.52 28.98
CA LEU A 249 32.27 46.36 29.03
C LEU A 249 31.73 45.52 27.85
N ALA A 250 32.28 45.71 26.65
CA ALA A 250 31.93 44.94 25.46
C ALA A 250 32.33 43.46 25.58
N SER A 251 33.52 43.18 26.12
CA SER A 251 33.99 41.81 26.42
C SER A 251 33.17 41.12 27.53
N ALA A 252 32.40 41.89 28.29
CA ALA A 252 31.43 41.39 29.27
C ALA A 252 29.97 41.43 28.78
N SER A 253 29.76 41.65 27.48
CA SER A 253 28.45 41.71 26.82
C SER A 253 27.47 42.69 27.50
N SER A 254 27.96 43.86 27.90
CA SER A 254 27.14 44.90 28.55
C SER A 254 26.84 46.04 27.60
N ASP A 255 25.54 46.35 27.41
CA ASP A 255 25.07 47.47 26.58
C ASP A 255 25.60 48.83 27.05
N GLU A 256 26.04 48.94 28.31
CA GLU A 256 26.71 50.12 28.85
C GLU A 256 28.00 50.48 28.09
N ALA A 257 28.58 49.56 27.31
CA ALA A 257 29.70 49.82 26.42
C ALA A 257 29.37 50.86 25.33
N LEU A 258 28.15 50.83 24.77
CA LEU A 258 27.73 51.79 23.75
C LEU A 258 27.76 53.22 24.28
N GLY A 259 27.26 53.43 25.50
CA GLY A 259 27.28 54.74 26.16
C GLY A 259 28.67 55.24 26.57
N VAL A 260 29.71 54.43 26.44
CA VAL A 260 31.12 54.82 26.63
C VAL A 260 31.80 55.06 25.27
N PHE A 261 31.54 54.22 24.27
CA PHE A 261 32.08 54.40 22.92
C PHE A 261 31.48 55.62 22.20
N ASP A 262 30.18 55.86 22.35
CA ASP A 262 29.48 56.98 21.69
C ASP A 262 29.83 58.35 22.34
N VAL A 263 30.68 58.38 23.39
CA VAL A 263 31.27 59.59 24.00
C VAL A 263 32.68 59.90 23.46
N LEU A 264 33.32 58.96 22.76
CA LEU A 264 34.64 59.13 22.15
C LEU A 264 34.52 59.68 20.72
N GLU A 265 34.55 61.01 20.60
CA GLU A 265 34.54 61.70 19.30
C GLU A 265 35.95 62.12 18.84
N GLY A 266 36.23 61.94 17.54
CA GLY A 266 37.41 62.48 16.88
C GLY A 266 38.67 61.58 16.89
N GLY A 267 39.57 61.86 15.93
CA GLY A 267 40.85 61.15 15.77
C GLY A 267 40.72 59.65 15.54
N ALA A 268 41.84 58.92 15.77
CA ALA A 268 41.87 57.46 15.66
C ALA A 268 41.05 56.76 16.76
N LEU A 269 40.82 57.41 17.90
CA LEU A 269 39.98 56.91 18.99
C LEU A 269 38.51 56.85 18.57
N GLY A 270 37.97 57.93 17.98
CA GLY A 270 36.59 57.98 17.49
C GLY A 270 36.32 57.06 16.30
N GLU A 271 37.32 56.85 15.44
CA GLU A 271 37.23 55.85 14.36
C GLU A 271 37.11 54.43 14.93
N LEU A 272 37.81 54.14 16.02
CA LEU A 272 37.82 52.82 16.64
C LEU A 272 36.58 52.57 17.52
N SER A 273 36.15 53.56 18.31
CA SER A 273 34.93 53.46 19.14
C SER A 273 33.71 53.21 18.26
N GLY A 274 33.56 53.94 17.15
CA GLY A 274 32.49 53.74 16.17
C GLY A 274 32.46 52.33 15.57
N ARG A 275 33.63 51.74 15.28
CA ARG A 275 33.74 50.34 14.79
C ARG A 275 33.29 49.33 15.85
N HIS A 276 33.61 49.54 17.12
CA HIS A 276 33.10 48.69 18.23
C HIS A 276 31.60 48.88 18.47
N SER A 277 31.09 50.12 18.44
CA SER A 277 29.64 50.40 18.52
C SER A 277 28.86 49.71 17.41
N MET A 278 29.34 49.71 16.16
CA MET A 278 28.73 48.98 15.04
C MET A 278 28.67 47.46 15.29
N LEU A 279 29.75 46.87 15.82
CA LEU A 279 29.79 45.43 16.11
C LEU A 279 28.78 45.03 17.19
N ILE A 280 28.62 45.86 18.22
CA ILE A 280 27.64 45.64 19.28
C ILE A 280 26.21 45.81 18.74
N ARG A 281 25.94 46.87 17.95
CA ARG A 281 24.61 47.15 17.37
C ARG A 281 24.11 46.00 16.48
N ILE A 282 24.96 45.45 15.60
CA ILE A 282 24.57 44.30 14.76
C ILE A 282 24.37 43.04 15.61
N ARG A 283 25.19 42.82 16.65
CA ARG A 283 25.03 41.68 17.56
C ARG A 283 23.72 41.74 18.36
N SER A 284 23.30 42.92 18.80
CA SER A 284 22.00 43.13 19.48
C SER A 284 20.80 43.17 18.54
N GLY A 285 21.00 43.27 17.22
CA GLY A 285 19.94 43.19 16.20
C GLY A 285 19.51 44.53 15.61
N ASN A 286 20.27 45.62 15.82
CA ASN A 286 20.11 46.84 15.04
C ASN A 286 20.96 46.74 13.75
N LEU A 287 20.27 46.73 12.61
CA LEU A 287 20.87 46.45 11.29
C LEU A 287 20.99 47.68 10.38
N SER A 288 20.85 48.90 10.93
CA SER A 288 21.01 50.15 10.16
C SER A 288 22.33 50.24 9.40
N ASP A 289 23.39 49.62 9.95
CA ASP A 289 24.75 49.67 9.43
C ASP A 289 25.15 48.35 8.73
N TRP A 290 24.18 47.48 8.39
CA TRP A 290 24.45 46.11 7.90
C TRP A 290 25.37 46.08 6.68
N GLU A 291 25.03 46.80 5.59
CA GLU A 291 25.84 46.80 4.37
C GLU A 291 27.24 47.37 4.62
N ALA A 292 27.31 48.45 5.41
CA ALA A 292 28.56 49.08 5.81
C ALA A 292 29.48 48.17 6.64
N CYS A 293 28.96 47.06 7.18
CA CYS A 293 29.70 46.04 7.91
C CYS A 293 29.95 44.78 7.08
N ALA A 294 28.97 44.32 6.29
CA ALA A 294 29.08 43.18 5.38
C ALA A 294 30.13 43.41 4.28
N LYS A 295 30.18 44.62 3.68
CA LYS A 295 31.10 45.00 2.61
C LYS A 295 32.38 45.68 3.11
N ARG A 296 32.71 45.56 4.41
CA ARG A 296 33.83 46.29 5.03
C ARG A 296 35.21 45.73 4.67
N SER A 297 36.08 46.59 4.16
CA SER A 297 37.46 46.25 3.79
C SER A 297 38.41 46.16 5.00
N GLY A 298 39.51 45.41 4.79
CA GLY A 298 40.59 45.21 5.76
C GLY A 298 40.52 43.88 6.51
N ASP A 299 41.71 43.35 6.83
CA ASP A 299 41.91 41.98 7.34
C ASP A 299 42.13 41.89 8.86
N GLY A 300 42.09 43.02 9.56
CA GLY A 300 42.12 43.07 11.01
C GLY A 300 40.93 42.33 11.64
N SER A 301 41.14 41.72 12.81
CA SER A 301 40.15 40.85 13.46
C SER A 301 38.82 41.56 13.76
N LEU A 302 38.82 42.84 14.14
CA LEU A 302 37.59 43.65 14.26
C LEU A 302 36.83 43.81 12.92
N SER A 303 37.52 43.99 11.79
CA SER A 303 36.88 44.04 10.46
C SER A 303 36.32 42.67 10.04
N ARG A 304 36.99 41.56 10.40
CA ARG A 304 36.45 40.20 10.17
C ARG A 304 35.22 39.95 11.05
N ALA A 305 35.26 40.32 12.33
CA ALA A 305 34.15 40.16 13.26
C ALA A 305 32.89 40.95 12.83
N LEU A 306 33.07 42.16 12.28
CA LEU A 306 31.98 42.95 11.69
C LEU A 306 31.32 42.26 10.49
N ARG A 307 32.12 41.75 9.55
CA ARG A 307 31.61 40.99 8.39
C ARG A 307 30.84 39.73 8.84
N VAL A 308 31.43 38.94 9.73
CA VAL A 308 30.82 37.71 10.27
C VAL A 308 29.53 38.00 11.05
N ALA A 309 29.47 39.08 11.82
CA ALA A 309 28.26 39.46 12.57
C ALA A 309 27.11 39.86 11.64
N ALA A 310 27.39 40.57 10.54
CA ALA A 310 26.39 40.94 9.54
C ALA A 310 25.86 39.70 8.78
N TRP A 311 26.74 38.84 8.29
CA TRP A 311 26.34 37.66 7.49
C TRP A 311 25.58 36.58 8.28
N ARG A 312 25.66 36.56 9.62
CA ARG A 312 24.78 35.72 10.47
C ARG A 312 23.32 36.20 10.55
N ARG A 313 23.03 37.45 10.18
CA ARG A 313 21.68 38.06 10.23
C ARG A 313 21.28 38.62 8.86
N VAL A 314 21.51 37.82 7.80
CA VAL A 314 21.13 38.21 6.44
C VAL A 314 19.62 38.27 6.24
N GLU A 315 18.87 37.35 6.86
CA GLU A 315 17.41 37.26 6.81
C GLU A 315 16.72 38.51 7.36
N ASP A 316 17.17 38.95 8.54
CA ASP A 316 16.68 40.16 9.23
C ASP A 316 16.97 41.47 8.44
N SER A 317 17.84 41.46 7.43
CA SER A 317 18.38 42.69 6.81
C SER A 317 17.43 43.37 5.82
N GLY A 318 16.58 42.60 5.13
CA GLY A 318 15.67 43.11 4.09
C GLY A 318 16.34 43.68 2.83
N VAL A 319 17.64 43.41 2.62
CA VAL A 319 18.41 43.92 1.46
C VAL A 319 18.38 42.91 0.30
N GLU A 320 18.13 43.38 -0.92
CA GLU A 320 18.32 42.58 -2.14
C GLU A 320 19.83 42.41 -2.42
N LEU A 321 20.30 41.16 -2.56
CA LEU A 321 21.72 40.82 -2.67
C LEU A 321 22.00 40.11 -4.00
N SER A 322 23.15 40.40 -4.61
CA SER A 322 23.58 39.67 -5.81
C SER A 322 24.17 38.30 -5.47
N VAL A 323 24.26 37.40 -6.46
CA VAL A 323 24.99 36.12 -6.33
C VAL A 323 26.43 36.36 -5.85
N GLN A 324 27.09 37.44 -6.28
CA GLN A 324 28.45 37.76 -5.86
C GLN A 324 28.51 38.18 -4.38
N ASP A 325 27.53 38.94 -3.89
CA ASP A 325 27.43 39.29 -2.47
C ASP A 325 27.17 38.04 -1.62
N LEU A 326 26.24 37.17 -2.03
CA LEU A 326 25.88 35.93 -1.32
C LEU A 326 27.05 34.92 -1.27
N LEU A 327 27.79 34.77 -2.37
CA LEU A 327 29.02 33.96 -2.41
C LEU A 327 30.13 34.54 -1.53
N ALA A 328 30.31 35.88 -1.52
CA ALA A 328 31.27 36.52 -0.62
C ALA A 328 30.88 36.33 0.87
N GLY A 329 29.58 36.40 1.18
CA GLY A 329 29.05 36.14 2.52
C GLY A 329 29.26 34.69 2.98
N SER A 330 29.01 33.72 2.10
CA SER A 330 29.23 32.30 2.41
C SER A 330 30.71 31.99 2.65
N ALA A 331 31.62 32.59 1.87
CA ALA A 331 33.06 32.48 2.05
C ALA A 331 33.54 33.06 3.41
N VAL A 332 33.03 34.24 3.80
CA VAL A 332 33.35 34.88 5.11
C VAL A 332 32.94 34.00 6.30
N LEU A 333 31.82 33.27 6.21
CA LEU A 333 31.40 32.34 7.25
C LEU A 333 32.25 31.05 7.24
N ALA A 334 32.56 30.54 6.05
CA ALA A 334 33.38 29.33 5.88
C ALA A 334 34.84 29.51 6.37
N GLU A 335 35.46 30.68 6.14
CA GLU A 335 36.81 31.02 6.66
C GLU A 335 36.94 30.86 8.18
N VAL A 336 35.84 31.08 8.91
CA VAL A 336 35.80 31.05 10.38
C VAL A 336 35.31 29.70 10.91
N GLY A 337 34.92 28.77 10.03
CA GLY A 337 34.37 27.46 10.41
C GLY A 337 32.96 27.51 11.01
N GLU A 338 32.22 28.59 10.74
CA GLU A 338 30.85 28.80 11.22
C GLU A 338 29.82 28.14 10.29
N VAL A 339 28.67 27.76 10.86
CA VAL A 339 27.60 27.12 10.10
C VAL A 339 26.86 28.18 9.27
N ILE A 340 26.86 28.01 7.95
CA ILE A 340 26.14 28.88 7.02
C ILE A 340 24.61 28.73 7.27
N PRO A 341 23.86 29.83 7.51
CA PRO A 341 22.41 29.80 7.69
C PRO A 341 21.67 29.17 6.51
N GLU A 342 20.54 28.51 6.78
CA GLU A 342 19.82 27.76 5.75
C GLU A 342 19.12 28.66 4.75
N ALA A 343 18.57 29.81 5.17
CA ALA A 343 18.00 30.77 4.23
C ALA A 343 19.07 31.43 3.33
N LEU A 344 20.33 31.58 3.77
CA LEU A 344 21.42 32.01 2.88
C LEU A 344 21.70 30.96 1.79
N LYS A 345 21.63 29.66 2.13
CA LYS A 345 21.78 28.58 1.14
C LYS A 345 20.61 28.58 0.14
N TRP A 346 19.38 28.75 0.62
CA TRP A 346 18.18 28.82 -0.21
C TRP A 346 18.13 30.09 -1.09
N SER A 347 18.51 31.25 -0.57
CA SER A 347 18.60 32.49 -1.38
C SER A 347 19.72 32.41 -2.42
N LEU A 348 20.90 31.90 -2.03
CA LEU A 348 21.99 31.63 -2.96
C LEU A 348 21.57 30.63 -4.06
N ALA A 349 20.85 29.56 -3.71
CA ALA A 349 20.32 28.61 -4.68
C ALA A 349 19.32 29.26 -5.65
N SER A 350 18.36 30.05 -5.15
CA SER A 350 17.38 30.77 -6.00
C SER A 350 18.06 31.77 -6.95
N SER A 351 19.05 32.53 -6.45
CA SER A 351 19.80 33.45 -7.30
C SER A 351 20.71 32.73 -8.31
N LEU A 352 21.37 31.62 -7.94
CA LEU A 352 22.15 30.78 -8.86
C LEU A 352 21.27 30.15 -9.95
N VAL A 353 20.05 29.70 -9.61
CA VAL A 353 19.04 29.24 -10.59
C VAL A 353 18.69 30.36 -11.57
N SER A 354 18.50 31.59 -11.09
CA SER A 354 18.22 32.75 -11.97
C SER A 354 19.40 33.11 -12.91
N GLU A 355 20.64 32.77 -12.54
CA GLU A 355 21.83 32.85 -13.41
C GLU A 355 22.04 31.59 -14.28
N GLY A 356 21.18 30.58 -14.19
CA GLY A 356 21.28 29.32 -14.95
C GLY A 356 22.26 28.28 -14.40
N LYS A 357 22.73 28.44 -13.15
CA LYS A 357 23.77 27.61 -12.51
C LYS A 357 23.19 26.57 -11.53
N ALA A 358 22.17 25.83 -11.95
CA ALA A 358 21.45 24.90 -11.09
C ALA A 358 22.33 23.79 -10.45
N SER A 359 23.41 23.38 -11.11
CA SER A 359 24.37 22.39 -10.58
C SER A 359 25.29 22.93 -9.47
N GLU A 360 25.48 24.24 -9.39
CA GLU A 360 26.10 24.92 -8.24
C GLU A 360 25.06 25.10 -7.12
N ALA A 361 23.84 25.50 -7.48
CA ALA A 361 22.73 25.67 -6.54
C ALA A 361 22.44 24.38 -5.74
N LEU A 362 22.39 23.22 -6.42
CA LEU A 362 22.12 21.92 -5.80
C LEU A 362 23.12 21.57 -4.69
N GLN A 363 24.41 21.86 -4.86
CA GLN A 363 25.45 21.56 -3.87
C GLN A 363 25.24 22.29 -2.53
N HIS A 364 24.49 23.40 -2.52
CA HIS A 364 24.16 24.15 -1.31
C HIS A 364 22.91 23.64 -0.60
N ILE A 365 21.99 22.94 -1.29
CA ILE A 365 20.66 22.56 -0.76
C ILE A 365 20.38 21.06 -0.66
N GLU A 366 21.22 20.18 -1.25
CA GLU A 366 21.04 18.70 -1.33
C GLU A 366 20.65 18.02 0.00
N LYS A 367 20.95 18.64 1.14
CA LYS A 367 20.78 18.07 2.50
C LYS A 367 19.94 18.98 3.43
N LEU A 368 19.13 19.87 2.88
CA LEU A 368 18.22 20.75 3.62
C LEU A 368 16.78 20.26 3.53
N GLY A 369 16.00 20.53 4.58
CA GLY A 369 14.55 20.39 4.53
C GLY A 369 13.89 21.46 3.64
N ILE A 370 12.67 21.18 3.21
CA ILE A 370 11.83 22.08 2.42
C ILE A 370 10.54 22.32 3.21
N GLU A 371 10.35 23.55 3.68
CA GLU A 371 9.24 23.95 4.56
C GLU A 371 8.29 24.98 3.92
N GLY A 372 8.74 25.73 2.90
CA GLY A 372 7.97 26.82 2.29
C GLY A 372 7.93 26.81 0.76
N SER A 373 6.85 27.33 0.17
CA SER A 373 6.57 27.31 -1.27
C SER A 373 7.67 27.89 -2.16
N LEU A 374 8.41 28.91 -1.70
CA LEU A 374 9.57 29.48 -2.40
C LEU A 374 10.77 28.51 -2.49
N GLN A 375 10.98 27.69 -1.46
CA GLN A 375 12.00 26.65 -1.45
C GLN A 375 11.58 25.51 -2.40
N VAL A 376 10.28 25.18 -2.40
CA VAL A 376 9.69 24.21 -3.33
C VAL A 376 9.89 24.64 -4.78
N SER A 377 9.55 25.87 -5.17
CA SER A 377 9.75 26.35 -6.55
C SER A 377 11.23 26.28 -6.96
N THR A 378 12.14 26.76 -6.09
CA THR A 378 13.60 26.69 -6.35
C THR A 378 14.09 25.24 -6.50
N ALA A 379 13.58 24.29 -5.71
CA ALA A 379 13.91 22.88 -5.83
C ALA A 379 13.38 22.25 -7.13
N LEU A 380 12.16 22.63 -7.56
CA LEU A 380 11.58 22.16 -8.83
C LEU A 380 12.37 22.71 -10.03
N ASP A 381 12.73 24.00 -10.04
CA ASP A 381 13.56 24.62 -11.10
C ASP A 381 14.92 23.90 -11.26
N ILE A 382 15.53 23.50 -10.14
CA ILE A 382 16.77 22.70 -10.13
C ILE A 382 16.50 21.30 -10.69
N LEU A 383 15.42 20.62 -10.29
CA LEU A 383 15.07 19.28 -10.79
C LEU A 383 14.76 19.24 -12.30
N VAL A 384 14.31 20.36 -12.92
CA VAL A 384 14.13 20.44 -14.38
C VAL A 384 15.48 20.46 -15.13
N THR A 385 16.56 20.88 -14.48
CA THR A 385 17.87 21.13 -15.11
C THR A 385 18.98 20.19 -14.62
N VAL A 386 18.81 19.56 -13.45
CA VAL A 386 19.75 18.62 -12.82
C VAL A 386 18.96 17.46 -12.21
N ASP A 387 19.09 16.27 -12.81
CA ASP A 387 18.47 15.05 -12.27
C ASP A 387 19.14 14.65 -10.94
N SER A 388 18.35 14.51 -9.88
CA SER A 388 18.82 14.18 -8.53
C SER A 388 17.73 13.50 -7.72
N GLU A 389 17.91 12.19 -7.47
CA GLU A 389 16.99 11.42 -6.63
C GLU A 389 16.88 12.00 -5.21
N ALA A 390 17.99 12.48 -4.62
CA ALA A 390 17.99 13.03 -3.26
C ALA A 390 17.15 14.31 -3.12
N LEU A 391 17.21 15.23 -4.09
CA LEU A 391 16.36 16.42 -4.09
C LEU A 391 14.89 16.06 -4.43
N GLY A 392 14.69 15.06 -5.30
CA GLY A 392 13.37 14.51 -5.60
C GLY A 392 12.68 13.88 -4.40
N ASP A 393 13.41 13.11 -3.59
CA ASP A 393 12.93 12.53 -2.34
C ASP A 393 12.60 13.60 -1.30
N SER A 394 13.44 14.63 -1.13
CA SER A 394 13.16 15.77 -0.23
C SER A 394 11.89 16.54 -0.62
N VAL A 395 11.64 16.78 -1.92
CA VAL A 395 10.37 17.36 -2.40
C VAL A 395 9.21 16.39 -2.14
N THR A 396 9.41 15.09 -2.34
CA THR A 396 8.40 14.04 -2.13
C THR A 396 7.97 13.93 -0.66
N GLU A 397 8.90 14.08 0.28
CA GLU A 397 8.62 14.16 1.72
C GLU A 397 7.88 15.46 2.07
N ALA A 398 8.36 16.61 1.61
CA ALA A 398 7.73 17.91 1.86
C ALA A 398 6.28 18.00 1.36
N VAL A 399 5.95 17.37 0.22
CA VAL A 399 4.58 17.29 -0.31
C VAL A 399 3.59 16.64 0.67
N THR A 400 4.05 15.82 1.62
CA THR A 400 3.15 15.19 2.62
C THR A 400 2.62 16.19 3.66
N THR A 401 3.38 17.23 3.98
CA THR A 401 3.04 18.26 4.98
C THR A 401 2.60 19.60 4.35
N MET A 402 2.80 19.75 3.05
CA MET A 402 2.50 20.97 2.27
C MET A 402 1.02 21.36 2.29
N ASP A 403 0.76 22.64 2.02
CA ASP A 403 -0.56 23.19 1.77
C ASP A 403 -1.05 22.94 0.32
N GLY A 404 -2.30 23.32 0.05
CA GLY A 404 -2.93 23.08 -1.25
C GLY A 404 -2.27 23.88 -2.39
N ASP A 405 -1.86 25.12 -2.14
CA ASP A 405 -1.25 25.97 -3.18
C ASP A 405 0.17 25.49 -3.53
N GLY A 406 0.97 25.05 -2.54
CA GLY A 406 2.26 24.41 -2.77
C GLY A 406 2.13 23.08 -3.51
N ALA A 407 1.19 22.21 -3.10
CA ALA A 407 0.94 20.95 -3.80
C ALA A 407 0.46 21.16 -5.24
N LEU A 408 -0.37 22.18 -5.49
CA LEU A 408 -0.80 22.58 -6.83
C LEU A 408 0.39 23.04 -7.70
N LEU A 409 1.32 23.78 -7.12
CA LEU A 409 2.55 24.24 -7.80
C LEU A 409 3.45 23.06 -8.19
N VAL A 410 3.64 22.07 -7.30
CA VAL A 410 4.36 20.81 -7.63
C VAL A 410 3.63 20.02 -8.72
N MET A 411 2.31 19.88 -8.62
CA MET A 411 1.51 19.10 -9.58
C MET A 411 1.57 19.68 -11.00
N ARG A 412 1.62 21.00 -11.14
CA ARG A 412 1.68 21.71 -12.43
C ARG A 412 3.08 21.77 -13.06
N HIS A 413 4.14 21.36 -12.38
CA HIS A 413 5.52 21.57 -12.87
C HIS A 413 5.92 20.56 -13.95
N ASP A 414 5.86 20.93 -15.22
CA ASP A 414 5.95 19.96 -16.33
C ASP A 414 7.31 19.27 -16.50
N GLY A 415 8.42 19.91 -16.14
CA GLY A 415 9.74 19.31 -16.21
C GLY A 415 10.09 18.36 -15.05
N VAL A 416 9.18 18.10 -14.11
CA VAL A 416 9.45 17.33 -12.88
C VAL A 416 8.92 15.89 -12.99
N PRO A 417 9.65 14.87 -12.51
CA PRO A 417 9.26 13.47 -12.63
C PRO A 417 7.81 13.18 -12.19
N ILE A 418 7.07 12.46 -13.03
CA ILE A 418 5.62 12.22 -12.85
C ILE A 418 5.25 11.54 -11.53
N ARG A 419 6.19 10.86 -10.86
CA ARG A 419 6.01 10.31 -9.50
C ARG A 419 5.77 11.40 -8.45
N ILE A 420 6.53 12.49 -8.51
CA ILE A 420 6.44 13.61 -7.56
C ILE A 420 5.14 14.38 -7.80
N ARG A 421 4.84 14.68 -9.08
CA ARG A 421 3.57 15.30 -9.49
C ARG A 421 2.35 14.46 -9.08
N LEU A 422 2.45 13.13 -9.17
CA LEU A 422 1.40 12.20 -8.72
C LEU A 422 1.22 12.21 -7.19
N GLN A 423 2.29 12.30 -6.41
CA GLN A 423 2.20 12.42 -4.95
C GLN A 423 1.49 13.72 -4.57
N ALA A 424 1.76 14.83 -5.27
CA ALA A 424 1.05 16.08 -5.08
C ALA A 424 -0.44 16.00 -5.48
N ALA A 425 -0.77 15.35 -6.59
CA ALA A 425 -2.17 15.09 -7.00
C ALA A 425 -2.94 14.26 -5.95
N ARG A 426 -2.31 13.24 -5.36
CA ARG A 426 -2.90 12.47 -4.25
C ARG A 426 -3.13 13.34 -3.02
N ARG A 427 -2.14 14.15 -2.63
CA ARG A 427 -2.29 15.09 -1.51
C ARG A 427 -3.45 16.07 -1.71
N LEU A 428 -3.61 16.60 -2.92
CA LEU A 428 -4.72 17.48 -3.27
C LEU A 428 -6.10 16.78 -3.20
N SER A 429 -6.18 15.49 -3.53
CA SER A 429 -7.42 14.71 -3.35
C SER A 429 -7.76 14.47 -1.88
N GLU A 430 -6.77 14.22 -1.00
CA GLU A 430 -6.99 14.11 0.46
C GLU A 430 -7.52 15.42 1.10
N MET A 431 -7.27 16.56 0.45
CA MET A 431 -7.66 17.89 0.93
C MET A 431 -9.02 18.36 0.38
N ASP A 432 -9.84 17.45 -0.16
CA ASP A 432 -11.24 17.67 -0.58
C ASP A 432 -11.41 18.82 -1.60
N SER A 433 -10.44 18.93 -2.51
CA SER A 433 -10.29 20.10 -3.38
C SER A 433 -11.11 20.01 -4.67
N ILE A 434 -12.43 20.18 -4.54
CA ILE A 434 -13.41 20.29 -5.65
C ILE A 434 -12.98 21.31 -6.73
N ARG A 435 -12.16 22.31 -6.36
CA ARG A 435 -11.64 23.34 -7.27
C ARG A 435 -10.63 22.83 -8.31
N HIS A 436 -9.96 21.71 -8.03
CA HIS A 436 -8.87 21.17 -8.86
C HIS A 436 -9.15 19.74 -9.34
N THR A 437 -10.40 19.26 -9.24
CA THR A 437 -10.79 17.89 -9.60
C THR A 437 -10.40 17.52 -11.03
N ASP A 438 -10.57 18.42 -12.02
CA ASP A 438 -10.12 18.19 -13.40
C ASP A 438 -8.60 17.95 -13.44
N GLU A 439 -7.80 18.83 -12.85
CA GLU A 439 -6.33 18.73 -12.81
C GLU A 439 -5.83 17.46 -12.11
N ILE A 440 -6.52 17.03 -11.04
CA ILE A 440 -6.25 15.79 -10.31
C ILE A 440 -6.57 14.56 -11.19
N LEU A 441 -7.75 14.52 -11.81
CA LEU A 441 -8.15 13.46 -12.74
C LEU A 441 -7.23 13.38 -13.97
N ASN A 442 -6.80 14.55 -14.47
CA ASN A 442 -5.84 14.70 -15.57
C ASN A 442 -4.51 14.04 -15.20
N MET A 443 -3.95 14.37 -14.02
CA MET A 443 -2.70 13.78 -13.54
C MET A 443 -2.81 12.28 -13.25
N PHE A 444 -3.92 11.81 -12.66
CA PHE A 444 -4.14 10.37 -12.46
C PHE A 444 -4.26 9.60 -13.79
N THR A 445 -4.89 10.20 -14.81
CA THR A 445 -5.00 9.60 -16.16
C THR A 445 -3.62 9.54 -16.83
N SER A 446 -2.89 10.66 -16.91
CA SER A 446 -1.54 10.72 -17.48
C SER A 446 -0.53 9.81 -16.77
N ALA A 447 -0.62 9.70 -15.44
CA ALA A 447 0.22 8.80 -14.66
C ALA A 447 -0.22 7.33 -14.71
N ALA A 448 -1.38 7.02 -15.32
CA ALA A 448 -2.06 5.72 -15.25
C ALA A 448 -2.32 5.23 -13.80
N ASP A 449 -2.55 6.13 -12.85
CA ASP A 449 -2.91 5.80 -11.47
C ASP A 449 -4.42 5.54 -11.35
N ILE A 450 -4.82 4.36 -11.82
CA ILE A 450 -6.22 3.92 -11.81
C ILE A 450 -6.79 3.83 -10.38
N GLY A 451 -5.94 3.62 -9.35
CA GLY A 451 -6.37 3.62 -7.96
C GLY A 451 -6.83 5.00 -7.51
N GLY A 452 -6.02 6.03 -7.73
CA GLY A 452 -6.37 7.43 -7.47
C GLY A 452 -7.57 7.90 -8.29
N LEU A 453 -7.58 7.60 -9.59
CA LEU A 453 -8.69 7.91 -10.51
C LEU A 453 -10.02 7.35 -10.00
N VAL A 454 -10.02 6.10 -9.53
CA VAL A 454 -11.21 5.42 -9.00
C VAL A 454 -11.61 5.91 -7.61
N GLY A 455 -10.71 6.50 -6.82
CA GLY A 455 -11.07 7.19 -5.58
C GLY A 455 -12.03 8.35 -5.86
N VAL A 456 -11.53 9.34 -6.62
CA VAL A 456 -12.28 10.57 -6.95
C VAL A 456 -13.60 10.26 -7.69
N LEU A 457 -13.60 9.31 -8.62
CA LEU A 457 -14.81 8.90 -9.35
C LEU A 457 -15.89 8.22 -8.48
N LYS A 458 -15.57 7.73 -7.28
CA LYS A 458 -16.57 7.20 -6.32
C LYS A 458 -17.20 8.31 -5.47
N GLU A 459 -16.45 9.37 -5.21
CA GLU A 459 -16.86 10.47 -4.31
C GLU A 459 -17.87 11.39 -4.99
N ASP A 460 -17.68 11.71 -6.27
CA ASP A 460 -18.70 12.36 -7.11
C ASP A 460 -19.08 11.51 -8.34
N PRO A 461 -20.21 10.77 -8.29
CA PRO A 461 -20.77 10.06 -9.44
C PRO A 461 -21.17 10.95 -10.63
N SER A 462 -21.24 12.29 -10.48
CA SER A 462 -21.50 13.20 -11.60
C SER A 462 -20.36 13.21 -12.62
N LEU A 463 -19.11 13.01 -12.16
CA LEU A 463 -17.91 12.93 -12.98
C LEU A 463 -17.98 11.82 -14.04
N ALA A 464 -18.75 10.75 -13.77
CA ALA A 464 -18.95 9.68 -14.74
C ALA A 464 -19.70 10.11 -16.02
N ARG A 465 -20.37 11.26 -16.00
CA ARG A 465 -21.01 11.87 -17.18
C ARG A 465 -20.09 12.85 -17.91
N ALA A 466 -19.20 13.50 -17.17
CA ALA A 466 -18.22 14.44 -17.72
C ALA A 466 -17.04 13.73 -18.41
N TYR A 467 -16.55 12.63 -17.82
CA TYR A 467 -15.37 11.91 -18.31
C TYR A 467 -15.65 10.41 -18.53
N PRO A 468 -16.62 10.03 -19.40
CA PRO A 468 -17.05 8.63 -19.53
C PRO A 468 -15.89 7.70 -19.95
N HIS A 469 -15.02 8.14 -20.86
CA HIS A 469 -13.85 7.36 -21.28
C HIS A 469 -12.88 7.06 -20.13
N ARG A 470 -12.72 7.96 -19.15
CA ARG A 470 -11.90 7.71 -17.94
C ARG A 470 -12.52 6.67 -17.01
N VAL A 471 -13.86 6.59 -16.95
CA VAL A 471 -14.56 5.53 -16.20
C VAL A 471 -14.40 4.16 -16.88
N LEU A 472 -14.49 4.11 -18.21
CA LEU A 472 -14.30 2.87 -18.97
C LEU A 472 -12.84 2.36 -18.92
N LEU A 473 -11.87 3.28 -19.08
CA LEU A 473 -10.46 3.04 -18.81
C LEU A 473 -10.25 2.43 -17.41
N ALA A 474 -10.85 3.04 -16.39
CA ALA A 474 -10.76 2.57 -15.02
C ALA A 474 -11.40 1.19 -14.82
N TRP A 475 -12.53 0.90 -15.48
CA TRP A 475 -13.21 -0.39 -15.42
C TRP A 475 -12.34 -1.56 -15.93
N HIS A 476 -11.62 -1.38 -17.05
CA HIS A 476 -10.75 -2.44 -17.58
C HIS A 476 -9.40 -2.53 -16.87
N LEU A 477 -8.83 -1.39 -16.45
CA LEU A 477 -7.46 -1.32 -15.89
C LEU A 477 -7.36 -1.35 -14.36
N ILE A 478 -8.47 -1.28 -13.61
CA ILE A 478 -8.43 -1.39 -12.14
C ILE A 478 -7.96 -2.79 -11.74
N SER A 479 -6.96 -2.84 -10.85
CA SER A 479 -6.46 -4.10 -10.33
C SER A 479 -7.50 -4.79 -9.45
N GLY A 480 -7.47 -6.12 -9.35
CA GLY A 480 -8.43 -6.87 -8.54
C GLY A 480 -8.40 -6.50 -7.05
N LYS A 481 -7.26 -6.00 -6.54
CA LYS A 481 -7.06 -5.63 -5.12
C LYS A 481 -7.73 -4.29 -4.79
N ASP A 482 -7.60 -3.29 -5.67
CA ASP A 482 -8.15 -1.93 -5.47
C ASP A 482 -9.68 -1.91 -5.71
N ALA A 483 -10.20 -2.96 -6.36
CA ALA A 483 -11.61 -3.17 -6.68
C ALA A 483 -12.43 -3.84 -5.56
N ILE A 484 -11.79 -4.33 -4.49
CA ILE A 484 -12.48 -5.04 -3.39
C ILE A 484 -13.49 -4.10 -2.71
N GLY A 485 -14.68 -4.62 -2.41
CA GLY A 485 -15.81 -3.85 -1.88
C GLY A 485 -16.37 -2.76 -2.82
N SER A 486 -15.78 -2.56 -4.00
CA SER A 486 -16.02 -1.39 -4.87
C SER A 486 -16.75 -1.73 -6.18
N LYS A 487 -16.99 -3.02 -6.43
CA LYS A 487 -17.49 -3.55 -7.72
C LYS A 487 -18.85 -2.98 -8.14
N ASP A 488 -19.78 -2.86 -7.21
CA ASP A 488 -21.15 -2.44 -7.52
C ASP A 488 -21.20 -0.93 -7.83
N ASN A 489 -20.42 -0.12 -7.09
CA ASN A 489 -20.22 1.30 -7.40
C ASN A 489 -19.58 1.47 -8.79
N LEU A 490 -18.55 0.69 -9.12
CA LEU A 490 -17.90 0.71 -10.44
C LEU A 490 -18.84 0.27 -11.57
N SER A 491 -19.76 -0.68 -11.32
CA SER A 491 -20.82 -1.04 -12.26
C SER A 491 -21.80 0.13 -12.47
N ALA A 492 -22.23 0.81 -11.40
CA ALA A 492 -23.09 2.00 -11.49
C ALA A 492 -22.42 3.17 -12.24
N LEU A 493 -21.12 3.40 -12.01
CA LEU A 493 -20.33 4.40 -12.74
C LEU A 493 -20.22 4.03 -14.23
N ARG A 494 -19.89 2.77 -14.58
CA ARG A 494 -19.87 2.30 -15.98
C ARG A 494 -21.22 2.48 -16.67
N LYS A 495 -22.34 2.16 -16.00
CA LYS A 495 -23.70 2.43 -16.52
C LYS A 495 -23.92 3.91 -16.85
N SER A 496 -23.54 4.82 -15.94
CA SER A 496 -23.66 6.26 -16.19
C SER A 496 -22.72 6.77 -17.29
N ALA A 497 -21.53 6.18 -17.42
CA ALA A 497 -20.55 6.53 -18.45
C ALA A 497 -21.01 6.10 -19.85
N LEU A 498 -21.41 4.84 -20.03
CA LEU A 498 -21.94 4.32 -21.30
C LEU A 498 -23.14 5.16 -21.80
N MET A 499 -24.02 5.59 -20.89
CA MET A 499 -25.17 6.44 -21.22
C MET A 499 -24.83 7.89 -21.60
N SER A 500 -23.56 8.32 -21.46
CA SER A 500 -23.13 9.72 -21.62
C SER A 500 -22.12 9.95 -22.77
N ILE A 501 -21.67 8.90 -23.47
CA ILE A 501 -20.60 8.99 -24.49
C ILE A 501 -20.94 9.98 -25.62
N GLU A 502 -22.13 9.85 -26.23
CA GLU A 502 -22.61 10.67 -27.37
C GLU A 502 -22.60 12.18 -27.12
N GLY A 503 -22.60 12.62 -25.86
CA GLY A 503 -22.65 14.03 -25.47
C GLY A 503 -21.44 14.48 -24.63
N SER A 504 -20.37 13.69 -24.58
CA SER A 504 -19.16 14.02 -23.84
C SER A 504 -18.20 14.91 -24.64
N VAL A 505 -17.34 15.65 -23.94
CA VAL A 505 -16.29 16.48 -24.56
C VAL A 505 -15.07 15.60 -24.81
N ASP A 506 -14.35 15.87 -25.91
CA ASP A 506 -13.10 15.17 -26.24
C ASP A 506 -12.09 15.23 -25.09
N ASP A 507 -11.64 14.07 -24.63
CA ASP A 507 -10.70 13.95 -23.52
C ASP A 507 -9.26 14.21 -24.00
N GLY A 508 -8.83 15.47 -23.97
CA GLY A 508 -7.52 15.93 -24.46
C GLY A 508 -6.27 15.33 -23.79
N ILE A 509 -6.41 14.29 -22.96
CA ILE A 509 -5.31 13.53 -22.34
C ILE A 509 -5.29 12.07 -22.82
N LEU A 510 -6.41 11.52 -23.28
CA LEU A 510 -6.44 10.19 -23.89
C LEU A 510 -6.07 10.29 -25.36
N SER A 511 -5.06 9.52 -25.80
CA SER A 511 -4.73 9.44 -27.22
C SER A 511 -5.85 8.75 -28.01
N ASP A 512 -5.99 9.06 -29.30
CA ASP A 512 -6.94 8.41 -30.22
C ASP A 512 -6.83 6.87 -30.19
N ALA A 513 -5.61 6.35 -29.97
CA ALA A 513 -5.34 4.92 -29.80
C ALA A 513 -5.83 4.40 -28.44
N SER A 514 -5.68 5.18 -27.37
CA SER A 514 -6.24 4.85 -26.05
C SER A 514 -7.77 4.81 -26.07
N ILE A 515 -8.42 5.80 -26.69
CA ILE A 515 -9.88 5.86 -26.81
C ILE A 515 -10.39 4.68 -27.63
N ALA A 516 -9.80 4.41 -28.80
CA ALA A 516 -10.19 3.27 -29.64
C ALA A 516 -9.93 1.90 -28.97
N LEU A 517 -8.88 1.75 -28.16
CA LEU A 517 -8.65 0.53 -27.36
C LEU A 517 -9.68 0.34 -26.25
N ILE A 518 -10.07 1.41 -25.54
CA ILE A 518 -11.17 1.38 -24.55
C ILE A 518 -12.47 0.96 -25.25
N SER A 519 -12.78 1.57 -26.40
CA SER A 519 -13.95 1.24 -27.19
C SER A 519 -13.96 -0.21 -27.69
N LEU A 520 -12.82 -0.73 -28.16
CA LEU A 520 -12.66 -2.14 -28.53
C LEU A 520 -12.88 -3.10 -27.33
N LEU A 521 -12.50 -2.70 -26.12
CA LEU A 521 -12.66 -3.49 -24.89
C LEU A 521 -14.09 -3.49 -24.32
N ASP A 522 -14.89 -2.45 -24.58
CA ASP A 522 -16.34 -2.40 -24.27
C ASP A 522 -17.21 -2.90 -25.44
N GLY A 523 -16.69 -2.95 -26.67
CA GLY A 523 -17.44 -3.26 -27.88
C GLY A 523 -18.18 -2.07 -28.48
N ILE A 524 -17.74 -0.84 -28.19
CA ILE A 524 -18.25 0.41 -28.75
C ILE A 524 -17.86 0.50 -30.24
N PRO A 525 -18.77 0.85 -31.16
CA PRO A 525 -18.45 1.07 -32.57
C PRO A 525 -17.64 2.35 -32.74
N GLN A 526 -16.32 2.23 -32.91
CA GLN A 526 -15.40 3.33 -33.19
C GLN A 526 -14.36 2.89 -34.23
N ASP A 527 -13.81 3.85 -34.97
CA ASP A 527 -12.66 3.61 -35.86
C ASP A 527 -11.43 3.16 -35.04
N ILE A 528 -10.88 1.99 -35.40
CA ILE A 528 -9.69 1.41 -34.78
C ILE A 528 -8.41 1.67 -35.59
N GLU A 529 -8.46 2.50 -36.63
CA GLU A 529 -7.30 2.87 -37.44
C GLU A 529 -6.19 3.57 -36.64
N SER A 530 -6.53 4.23 -35.52
CA SER A 530 -5.54 4.74 -34.55
C SER A 530 -4.76 3.61 -33.85
N VAL A 531 -5.40 2.47 -33.60
CA VAL A 531 -4.80 1.24 -33.07
C VAL A 531 -4.01 0.53 -34.18
N HIS A 532 -4.53 0.53 -35.41
CA HIS A 532 -3.83 -0.10 -36.53
C HIS A 532 -2.47 0.53 -36.81
N LYS A 533 -2.38 1.86 -36.76
CA LYS A 533 -1.14 2.63 -36.95
C LYS A 533 -0.07 2.37 -35.87
N LYS A 534 -0.42 1.71 -34.76
CA LYS A 534 0.51 1.32 -33.68
C LYS A 534 1.05 -0.10 -33.81
N LEU A 535 0.44 -0.96 -34.63
CA LEU A 535 0.82 -2.36 -34.80
C LEU A 535 1.52 -2.60 -36.14
N ASP A 536 2.40 -3.60 -36.17
CA ASP A 536 3.00 -4.07 -37.43
C ASP A 536 2.03 -4.97 -38.24
N SER A 537 2.42 -5.33 -39.46
CA SER A 537 1.58 -6.16 -40.35
C SER A 537 1.27 -7.56 -39.80
N ASP A 538 2.17 -8.16 -39.02
CA ASP A 538 1.93 -9.48 -38.43
C ASP A 538 1.04 -9.39 -37.18
N GLY A 539 1.22 -8.38 -36.32
CA GLY A 539 0.32 -8.06 -35.21
C GLY A 539 -1.10 -7.69 -35.65
N LEU A 540 -1.24 -6.90 -36.72
CA LEU A 540 -2.52 -6.57 -37.35
C LEU A 540 -3.26 -7.82 -37.86
N ARG A 541 -2.53 -8.72 -38.54
CA ARG A 541 -3.08 -10.01 -38.99
C ARG A 541 -3.47 -10.87 -37.79
N ALA A 542 -2.63 -10.94 -36.77
CA ALA A 542 -2.88 -11.72 -35.57
C ALA A 542 -4.13 -11.24 -34.81
N LEU A 543 -4.26 -9.92 -34.55
CA LEU A 543 -5.44 -9.34 -33.91
C LEU A 543 -6.71 -9.66 -34.68
N ASN A 544 -6.72 -9.48 -36.00
CA ASN A 544 -7.91 -9.72 -36.81
C ASN A 544 -8.23 -11.22 -37.01
N GLU A 545 -7.22 -12.11 -37.08
CA GLU A 545 -7.44 -13.56 -37.03
C GLU A 545 -8.03 -14.00 -35.69
N VAL A 546 -7.54 -13.48 -34.56
CA VAL A 546 -8.06 -13.82 -33.21
C VAL A 546 -9.48 -13.26 -33.03
N ARG A 547 -9.74 -12.00 -33.39
CA ARG A 547 -11.09 -11.40 -33.36
C ARG A 547 -12.07 -12.19 -34.22
N ARG A 548 -11.64 -12.69 -35.39
CA ARG A 548 -12.48 -13.52 -36.26
C ARG A 548 -12.71 -14.93 -35.71
N ALA A 549 -11.71 -15.56 -35.10
CA ALA A 549 -11.85 -16.87 -34.48
C ALA A 549 -12.74 -16.85 -33.22
N LEU A 550 -12.79 -15.70 -32.52
CA LEU A 550 -13.72 -15.40 -31.42
C LEU A 550 -15.05 -14.79 -31.87
N SER A 551 -15.26 -14.57 -33.18
CA SER A 551 -16.50 -13.97 -33.66
C SER A 551 -17.64 -15.01 -33.74
N PRO A 552 -18.90 -14.55 -33.78
CA PRO A 552 -20.07 -15.27 -34.27
C PRO A 552 -19.87 -16.28 -35.41
N GLU A 553 -19.04 -15.97 -36.42
CA GLU A 553 -18.77 -16.83 -37.57
C GLU A 553 -17.44 -17.62 -37.45
N GLY A 554 -16.76 -17.48 -36.32
CA GLY A 554 -15.48 -18.14 -36.04
C GLY A 554 -15.60 -19.64 -35.80
N ASP A 555 -14.49 -20.36 -35.99
CA ASP A 555 -14.40 -21.78 -35.64
C ASP A 555 -14.28 -22.03 -34.12
N GLY A 556 -14.02 -20.98 -33.33
CA GLY A 556 -13.76 -21.01 -31.90
C GLY A 556 -12.33 -21.47 -31.54
N VAL A 557 -11.40 -21.55 -32.50
CA VAL A 557 -10.07 -22.16 -32.33
C VAL A 557 -8.96 -21.10 -32.43
N VAL A 558 -8.81 -20.31 -31.37
CA VAL A 558 -7.69 -19.37 -31.24
C VAL A 558 -6.39 -20.13 -30.99
N ARG A 559 -5.43 -20.05 -31.94
CA ARG A 559 -4.09 -20.65 -31.78
C ARG A 559 -3.24 -19.80 -30.84
N GLU A 560 -2.57 -20.43 -29.86
CA GLU A 560 -1.70 -19.73 -28.89
C GLU A 560 -0.63 -18.87 -29.58
N ALA A 561 -0.03 -19.39 -30.65
CA ALA A 561 0.95 -18.68 -31.47
C ALA A 561 0.44 -17.33 -31.99
N ARG A 562 -0.86 -17.16 -32.30
CA ARG A 562 -1.40 -15.87 -32.75
C ARG A 562 -1.52 -14.84 -31.64
N ILE A 563 -1.71 -15.27 -30.39
CA ILE A 563 -1.72 -14.34 -29.26
C ILE A 563 -0.28 -13.90 -28.95
N GLU A 564 0.70 -14.80 -29.06
CA GLU A 564 2.11 -14.43 -28.92
C GLU A 564 2.65 -13.61 -30.12
N ASP A 565 2.21 -13.86 -31.37
CA ASP A 565 2.48 -13.01 -32.55
C ASP A 565 2.04 -11.55 -32.26
N LEU A 566 0.80 -11.38 -31.79
CA LEU A 566 0.23 -10.07 -31.42
C LEU A 566 1.00 -9.43 -30.24
N ARG A 567 1.32 -10.21 -29.22
CA ARG A 567 2.06 -9.74 -28.05
C ARG A 567 3.48 -9.28 -28.41
N HIS A 568 4.17 -9.98 -29.31
CA HIS A 568 5.49 -9.57 -29.78
C HIS A 568 5.45 -8.26 -30.57
N SER A 569 4.41 -8.05 -31.39
CA SER A 569 4.15 -6.77 -32.06
C SER A 569 3.99 -5.62 -31.06
N ILE A 570 3.21 -5.84 -30.00
CA ILE A 570 2.97 -4.88 -28.91
C ILE A 570 4.25 -4.58 -28.11
N GLU A 571 5.12 -5.57 -27.89
CA GLU A 571 6.42 -5.39 -27.22
C GLU A 571 7.44 -4.60 -28.06
N ILE A 572 7.22 -4.44 -29.37
CA ILE A 572 8.06 -3.65 -30.30
C ILE A 572 7.49 -2.24 -30.54
N ALA A 573 6.18 -2.04 -30.34
CA ALA A 573 5.48 -0.81 -30.69
C ALA A 573 5.84 0.40 -29.80
N GLU A 574 5.87 1.61 -30.39
CA GLU A 574 6.04 2.87 -29.67
C GLU A 574 4.73 3.26 -28.96
N LEU A 575 4.55 2.76 -27.73
CA LEU A 575 3.36 2.91 -26.91
C LEU A 575 3.58 3.82 -25.69
N THR A 576 2.57 4.62 -25.34
CA THR A 576 2.55 5.28 -24.02
C THR A 576 2.33 4.26 -22.91
N ARG A 577 2.62 4.64 -21.65
CA ARG A 577 2.33 3.80 -20.47
C ARG A 577 0.85 3.42 -20.35
N LEU A 578 -0.06 4.24 -20.89
CA LEU A 578 -1.49 3.97 -20.87
C LEU A 578 -1.89 3.01 -22.01
N GLU A 579 -1.40 3.27 -23.22
CA GLU A 579 -1.64 2.42 -24.40
C GLU A 579 -1.11 1.00 -24.17
N SER A 580 0.10 0.85 -23.63
CA SER A 580 0.68 -0.46 -23.26
C SER A 580 -0.22 -1.23 -22.29
N ARG A 581 -0.77 -0.59 -21.25
CA ARG A 581 -1.68 -1.26 -20.31
C ARG A 581 -3.05 -1.60 -20.93
N LEU A 582 -3.53 -0.81 -21.88
CA LEU A 582 -4.75 -1.12 -22.63
C LEU A 582 -4.53 -2.29 -23.59
N PHE A 583 -3.37 -2.39 -24.23
CA PHE A 583 -2.95 -3.55 -25.02
C PHE A 583 -2.76 -4.82 -24.16
N ASP A 584 -2.18 -4.71 -22.96
CA ASP A 584 -2.14 -5.83 -22.00
C ASP A 584 -3.55 -6.30 -21.62
N ALA A 585 -4.47 -5.37 -21.34
CA ALA A 585 -5.86 -5.69 -21.02
C ALA A 585 -6.61 -6.33 -22.21
N LEU A 586 -6.26 -5.94 -23.45
CA LEU A 586 -6.75 -6.58 -24.67
C LEU A 586 -6.23 -8.02 -24.80
N ILE A 587 -4.92 -8.25 -24.67
CA ILE A 587 -4.34 -9.61 -24.67
C ILE A 587 -5.01 -10.49 -23.60
N ASP A 588 -5.17 -9.96 -22.39
CA ASP A 588 -5.76 -10.69 -21.27
C ASP A 588 -7.25 -11.00 -21.48
N ALA A 589 -8.02 -10.10 -22.10
CA ALA A 589 -9.38 -10.38 -22.52
C ALA A 589 -9.45 -11.47 -23.60
N LEU A 590 -8.57 -11.45 -24.60
CA LEU A 590 -8.50 -12.47 -25.66
C LEU A 590 -8.11 -13.86 -25.09
N LEU A 591 -7.17 -13.90 -24.14
CA LEU A 591 -6.78 -15.13 -23.42
C LEU A 591 -7.92 -15.67 -22.54
N LEU A 592 -8.65 -14.79 -21.84
CA LEU A 592 -9.83 -15.17 -21.05
C LEU A 592 -10.94 -15.75 -21.92
N ASN A 593 -11.20 -15.13 -23.08
CA ASN A 593 -12.19 -15.60 -24.05
C ASN A 593 -11.81 -16.97 -24.64
N ARG A 594 -10.54 -17.19 -24.99
CA ARG A 594 -10.05 -18.51 -25.41
C ARG A 594 -10.25 -19.55 -24.30
N ALA A 595 -9.87 -19.24 -23.06
CA ALA A 595 -10.07 -20.17 -21.95
C ALA A 595 -11.56 -20.49 -21.72
N ALA A 596 -12.47 -19.52 -21.91
CA ALA A 596 -13.91 -19.76 -21.89
C ALA A 596 -14.34 -20.73 -23.01
N MET A 597 -13.93 -20.50 -24.26
CA MET A 597 -14.20 -21.38 -25.41
C MET A 597 -13.68 -22.81 -25.19
N ASP A 598 -12.45 -22.94 -24.70
CA ASP A 598 -11.80 -24.24 -24.47
C ASP A 598 -12.52 -25.03 -23.35
N LEU A 599 -13.00 -24.39 -22.28
CA LEU A 599 -13.88 -25.01 -21.27
C LEU A 599 -15.26 -25.39 -21.83
N GLN A 600 -15.83 -24.55 -22.69
CA GLN A 600 -17.14 -24.78 -23.31
C GLN A 600 -17.11 -25.93 -24.33
N SER A 601 -15.92 -26.32 -24.82
CA SER A 601 -15.74 -27.43 -25.75
C SER A 601 -16.13 -28.80 -25.18
N GLY A 602 -15.97 -29.00 -23.86
CA GLY A 602 -16.16 -30.30 -23.20
C GLY A 602 -15.08 -31.34 -23.51
N VAL A 603 -13.87 -30.91 -23.92
CA VAL A 603 -12.72 -31.80 -24.21
C VAL A 603 -11.70 -31.66 -23.08
N THR A 604 -11.40 -32.75 -22.37
CA THR A 604 -10.57 -32.73 -21.15
C THR A 604 -9.19 -32.10 -21.34
N GLU A 605 -8.50 -32.39 -22.45
CA GLU A 605 -7.19 -31.80 -22.80
C GLU A 605 -7.25 -30.26 -22.92
N ARG A 606 -8.40 -29.72 -23.33
CA ARG A 606 -8.66 -28.27 -23.43
C ARG A 606 -9.06 -27.69 -22.08
N GLU A 607 -9.78 -28.44 -21.24
CA GLU A 607 -10.12 -28.03 -19.89
C GLU A 607 -8.86 -27.83 -19.02
N GLU A 608 -7.86 -28.70 -19.16
CA GLU A 608 -6.54 -28.56 -18.53
C GLU A 608 -5.78 -27.32 -19.06
N SER A 609 -5.66 -27.17 -20.39
CA SER A 609 -4.98 -26.01 -21.01
C SER A 609 -5.66 -24.66 -20.65
N ALA A 610 -6.98 -24.64 -20.52
CA ALA A 610 -7.73 -23.49 -20.04
C ALA A 610 -7.45 -23.21 -18.55
N ALA A 611 -7.38 -24.24 -17.69
CA ALA A 611 -7.05 -24.08 -16.27
C ALA A 611 -5.65 -23.49 -16.06
N GLU A 612 -4.65 -23.97 -16.81
CA GLU A 612 -3.29 -23.40 -16.81
C GLU A 612 -3.27 -21.95 -17.29
N SER A 613 -4.02 -21.64 -18.35
CA SER A 613 -4.06 -20.29 -18.93
C SER A 613 -4.77 -19.28 -18.01
N LEU A 614 -5.88 -19.67 -17.36
CA LEU A 614 -6.50 -18.89 -16.29
C LEU A 614 -5.53 -18.73 -15.09
N GLY A 615 -4.73 -19.76 -14.79
CA GLY A 615 -3.67 -19.69 -13.80
C GLY A 615 -2.57 -18.66 -14.14
N ARG A 616 -2.09 -18.64 -15.39
CA ARG A 616 -1.13 -17.65 -15.91
C ARG A 616 -1.67 -16.22 -15.81
N LEU A 617 -2.96 -16.02 -16.11
CA LEU A 617 -3.64 -14.72 -15.98
C LEU A 617 -3.78 -14.28 -14.52
N CYS A 618 -4.33 -15.11 -13.64
CA CYS A 618 -4.60 -14.76 -12.23
C CYS A 618 -3.33 -14.70 -11.36
N GLY A 619 -2.21 -15.25 -11.82
CA GLY A 619 -0.93 -15.27 -11.11
C GLY A 619 -0.11 -13.98 -11.21
N ARG A 620 -0.54 -12.99 -12.02
CA ARG A 620 0.17 -11.70 -12.16
C ARG A 620 -0.10 -10.79 -10.96
N LYS A 621 0.88 -9.95 -10.59
CA LYS A 621 0.80 -9.07 -9.41
C LYS A 621 -0.39 -8.11 -9.43
N ASP A 622 -0.70 -7.56 -10.61
CA ASP A 622 -1.71 -6.51 -10.80
C ASP A 622 -2.80 -6.95 -11.79
N SER A 623 -3.17 -8.24 -11.75
CA SER A 623 -4.31 -8.80 -12.50
C SER A 623 -5.57 -7.95 -12.32
N SER A 624 -6.26 -7.60 -13.41
CA SER A 624 -7.41 -6.69 -13.36
C SER A 624 -8.65 -7.33 -12.68
N MET A 625 -9.57 -6.49 -12.18
CA MET A 625 -10.84 -6.98 -11.62
C MET A 625 -11.64 -7.79 -12.66
N ARG A 626 -11.60 -7.38 -13.93
CA ARG A 626 -12.21 -8.10 -15.07
C ARG A 626 -11.68 -9.53 -15.19
N ILE A 627 -10.36 -9.74 -15.05
CA ILE A 627 -9.73 -11.06 -15.13
C ILE A 627 -10.07 -11.93 -13.92
N ILE A 628 -9.92 -11.40 -12.71
CA ILE A 628 -10.27 -12.13 -11.47
C ILE A 628 -11.76 -12.51 -11.48
N GLY A 629 -12.65 -11.57 -11.84
CA GLY A 629 -14.09 -11.81 -11.92
C GLY A 629 -14.48 -12.80 -13.01
N GLY A 630 -13.89 -12.70 -14.21
CA GLY A 630 -14.16 -13.61 -15.32
C GLY A 630 -13.67 -15.03 -15.05
N ALA A 631 -12.45 -15.20 -14.54
CA ALA A 631 -11.93 -16.50 -14.13
C ALA A 631 -12.79 -17.11 -13.00
N THR A 632 -13.21 -16.31 -12.02
CA THR A 632 -14.12 -16.77 -10.95
C THR A 632 -15.47 -17.22 -11.51
N ASN A 633 -16.06 -16.50 -12.47
CA ASN A 633 -17.30 -16.92 -13.13
C ASN A 633 -17.14 -18.25 -13.88
N LEU A 634 -16.02 -18.46 -14.58
CA LEU A 634 -15.72 -19.73 -15.27
C LEU A 634 -15.54 -20.89 -14.27
N VAL A 635 -14.88 -20.64 -13.14
CA VAL A 635 -14.78 -21.62 -12.03
C VAL A 635 -16.15 -21.90 -11.40
N ILE A 636 -17.01 -20.88 -11.26
CA ILE A 636 -18.37 -20.99 -10.72
C ILE A 636 -19.28 -21.82 -11.62
N GLU A 637 -19.24 -21.72 -12.95
CA GLU A 637 -20.05 -22.57 -13.83
C GLU A 637 -19.40 -23.96 -14.00
N HIS A 638 -18.13 -24.03 -14.42
CA HIS A 638 -17.45 -25.27 -14.87
C HIS A 638 -16.74 -26.10 -13.78
N ASN A 639 -16.58 -25.61 -12.55
CA ASN A 639 -15.89 -26.29 -11.42
C ASN A 639 -14.39 -26.62 -11.67
N VAL A 640 -13.68 -25.72 -12.33
CA VAL A 640 -12.26 -25.85 -12.70
C VAL A 640 -11.34 -25.44 -11.54
N GLY A 641 -10.27 -26.20 -11.28
CA GLY A 641 -9.30 -25.89 -10.23
C GLY A 641 -8.22 -24.90 -10.68
N VAL A 642 -8.36 -23.61 -10.34
CA VAL A 642 -7.37 -22.57 -10.71
C VAL A 642 -6.51 -22.15 -9.50
N GLY A 643 -5.39 -22.84 -9.30
CA GLY A 643 -4.50 -22.65 -8.14
C GLY A 643 -4.04 -21.20 -7.88
N PRO A 644 -3.57 -20.44 -8.89
CA PRO A 644 -3.16 -19.05 -8.69
C PRO A 644 -4.30 -18.12 -8.25
N LEU A 645 -5.54 -18.39 -8.66
CA LEU A 645 -6.72 -17.61 -8.25
C LEU A 645 -7.06 -17.84 -6.76
N GLU A 646 -6.90 -19.05 -6.24
CA GLU A 646 -7.06 -19.33 -4.80
C GLU A 646 -6.02 -18.59 -3.97
N LYS A 647 -4.75 -18.57 -4.41
CA LYS A 647 -3.69 -17.77 -3.78
C LYS A 647 -3.99 -16.28 -3.84
N TRP A 648 -4.49 -15.79 -4.97
CA TRP A 648 -4.90 -14.40 -5.12
C TRP A 648 -5.98 -14.02 -4.10
N TYR A 649 -7.04 -14.84 -3.98
CA TYR A 649 -8.08 -14.63 -2.98
C TYR A 649 -7.54 -14.76 -1.54
N SER A 650 -6.72 -15.79 -1.24
CA SER A 650 -6.15 -15.98 0.10
C SER A 650 -5.32 -14.78 0.59
N ASN A 651 -4.76 -13.98 -0.32
CA ASN A 651 -3.96 -12.81 -0.01
C ASN A 651 -4.78 -11.51 0.11
N HIS A 652 -5.89 -11.37 -0.62
CA HIS A 652 -6.64 -10.09 -0.73
C HIS A 652 -8.08 -10.17 -0.21
N ASP A 653 -8.80 -11.26 -0.45
CA ASP A 653 -10.11 -11.53 0.17
C ASP A 653 -10.30 -13.03 0.50
N ARG A 654 -9.77 -13.42 1.66
CA ARG A 654 -10.00 -14.73 2.27
C ARG A 654 -11.40 -14.85 2.91
N SER A 655 -12.13 -13.72 3.01
CA SER A 655 -13.41 -13.60 3.70
C SER A 655 -14.62 -13.86 2.81
N GLY A 656 -14.50 -13.62 1.49
CA GLY A 656 -15.56 -13.81 0.49
C GLY A 656 -16.02 -15.25 0.30
N ALA A 657 -17.08 -15.42 -0.50
CA ALA A 657 -17.62 -16.73 -0.88
C ALA A 657 -16.79 -17.36 -2.00
N GLU A 658 -16.37 -16.53 -2.94
CA GLU A 658 -15.55 -16.80 -4.12
C GLU A 658 -14.29 -17.58 -3.76
N PHE A 659 -13.55 -17.14 -2.72
CA PHE A 659 -12.40 -17.87 -2.18
C PHE A 659 -12.72 -19.35 -1.87
N GLN A 660 -13.83 -19.61 -1.19
CA GLN A 660 -14.21 -20.97 -0.82
C GLN A 660 -14.75 -21.77 -2.01
N ILE A 661 -15.34 -21.12 -3.02
CA ILE A 661 -15.75 -21.77 -4.29
C ILE A 661 -14.53 -22.21 -5.10
N VAL A 662 -13.55 -21.33 -5.30
CA VAL A 662 -12.31 -21.65 -6.04
C VAL A 662 -11.52 -22.73 -5.29
N ARG A 663 -11.41 -22.61 -3.97
CA ARG A 663 -10.80 -23.64 -3.11
C ARG A 663 -11.54 -24.98 -3.20
N ALA A 664 -12.87 -24.99 -3.23
CA ALA A 664 -13.65 -26.22 -3.42
C ALA A 664 -13.40 -26.88 -4.78
N ALA A 665 -13.31 -26.08 -5.86
CA ALA A 665 -13.00 -26.60 -7.19
C ALA A 665 -11.59 -27.23 -7.28
N ILE A 666 -10.59 -26.65 -6.59
CA ILE A 666 -9.25 -27.24 -6.48
C ILE A 666 -9.27 -28.54 -5.66
N LEU A 667 -9.95 -28.57 -4.51
CA LEU A 667 -10.08 -29.78 -3.69
C LEU A 667 -10.77 -30.91 -4.47
N ARG A 668 -11.81 -30.59 -5.25
CA ARG A 668 -12.49 -31.49 -6.18
C ARG A 668 -11.54 -32.02 -7.28
N GLY A 669 -10.71 -31.16 -7.87
CA GLY A 669 -9.70 -31.57 -8.85
C GLY A 669 -8.64 -32.52 -8.29
N ASN A 670 -8.34 -32.40 -6.98
CA ASN A 670 -7.45 -33.30 -6.24
C ASN A 670 -8.17 -34.55 -5.68
N ASP A 671 -9.42 -34.81 -6.07
CA ASP A 671 -10.32 -35.86 -5.57
C ASP A 671 -10.65 -35.81 -4.05
N ASP A 672 -10.28 -34.74 -3.33
CA ASP A 672 -10.72 -34.46 -1.95
C ASP A 672 -12.14 -33.87 -1.95
N ARG A 673 -13.09 -34.69 -2.42
CA ARG A 673 -14.51 -34.32 -2.54
C ARG A 673 -15.14 -33.99 -1.20
N MET A 674 -14.66 -34.61 -0.11
CA MET A 674 -15.23 -34.39 1.23
C MET A 674 -14.94 -32.98 1.75
N ASN A 675 -13.71 -32.47 1.55
CA ASN A 675 -13.39 -31.10 1.92
C ASN A 675 -13.84 -30.08 0.87
N ALA A 676 -13.94 -30.46 -0.41
CA ALA A 676 -14.62 -29.66 -1.44
C ALA A 676 -16.09 -29.41 -1.08
N ALA A 677 -16.82 -30.44 -0.67
CA ALA A 677 -18.22 -30.35 -0.24
C ALA A 677 -18.41 -29.41 0.95
N ARG A 678 -17.50 -29.46 1.94
CA ARG A 678 -17.46 -28.55 3.09
C ARG A 678 -17.15 -27.10 2.66
N ALA A 679 -16.18 -26.88 1.77
CA ALA A 679 -15.86 -25.54 1.26
C ALA A 679 -17.01 -24.94 0.44
N TYR A 680 -17.72 -25.71 -0.39
CA TYR A 680 -18.96 -25.25 -1.04
C TYR A 680 -20.06 -24.90 -0.01
N LYS A 681 -20.22 -25.68 1.08
CA LYS A 681 -21.16 -25.35 2.16
C LYS A 681 -20.84 -23.99 2.79
N ASP A 682 -19.58 -23.78 3.14
CA ASP A 682 -19.10 -22.54 3.76
C ASP A 682 -19.24 -21.33 2.81
N ALA A 683 -19.04 -21.51 1.51
CA ALA A 683 -19.32 -20.50 0.50
C ALA A 683 -20.81 -20.13 0.44
N ALA A 684 -21.70 -21.11 0.38
CA ALA A 684 -23.14 -20.87 0.27
C ALA A 684 -23.73 -20.16 1.50
N MET A 685 -23.20 -20.43 2.69
CA MET A 685 -23.58 -19.74 3.93
C MET A 685 -23.29 -18.23 3.89
N LYS A 686 -22.19 -17.83 3.23
CA LYS A 686 -21.83 -16.41 3.02
C LYS A 686 -22.75 -15.75 1.99
N LEU A 687 -23.15 -16.49 0.96
CA LEU A 687 -24.05 -16.03 -0.11
C LEU A 687 -25.53 -15.92 0.32
N ARG A 688 -25.89 -16.06 1.59
CA ARG A 688 -27.29 -16.15 2.08
C ARG A 688 -28.24 -15.03 1.63
N LEU A 689 -27.73 -13.86 1.23
CA LEU A 689 -28.54 -12.76 0.70
C LEU A 689 -28.98 -12.97 -0.76
N ASP A 690 -28.20 -13.71 -1.55
CA ASP A 690 -28.51 -14.17 -2.91
C ASP A 690 -28.90 -15.65 -2.84
N PHE A 691 -30.20 -15.90 -2.76
CA PHE A 691 -30.76 -17.24 -2.63
C PHE A 691 -30.45 -18.11 -3.85
N GLU A 692 -30.53 -17.58 -5.08
CA GLU A 692 -30.25 -18.34 -6.29
C GLU A 692 -28.80 -18.84 -6.32
N ARG A 693 -27.81 -17.97 -6.07
CA ARG A 693 -26.40 -18.38 -5.96
C ARG A 693 -26.18 -19.33 -4.77
N SER A 694 -26.72 -19.02 -3.61
CA SER A 694 -26.59 -19.86 -2.41
C SER A 694 -27.14 -21.27 -2.67
N ALA A 695 -28.32 -21.40 -3.28
CA ALA A 695 -28.95 -22.69 -3.60
C ALA A 695 -28.16 -23.50 -4.64
N LEU A 696 -27.64 -22.85 -5.69
CA LEU A 696 -26.79 -23.51 -6.69
C LEU A 696 -25.49 -24.06 -6.05
N ILE A 697 -24.85 -23.30 -5.15
CA ILE A 697 -23.63 -23.74 -4.46
C ILE A 697 -23.93 -24.78 -3.36
N LEU A 698 -25.05 -24.68 -2.64
CA LEU A 698 -25.53 -25.74 -1.72
C LEU A 698 -25.77 -27.07 -2.46
N ARG A 699 -26.31 -27.01 -3.67
CA ARG A 699 -26.53 -28.20 -4.51
C ARG A 699 -25.21 -28.83 -4.97
N LYS A 700 -24.16 -28.04 -5.24
CA LYS A 700 -22.80 -28.55 -5.47
C LYS A 700 -22.21 -29.21 -4.22
N SER A 701 -22.32 -28.56 -3.05
CA SER A 701 -21.94 -29.13 -1.75
C SER A 701 -22.59 -30.50 -1.51
N LEU A 702 -23.90 -30.61 -1.75
CA LEU A 702 -24.66 -31.84 -1.58
C LEU A 702 -24.23 -32.96 -2.54
N ILE A 703 -23.94 -32.62 -3.80
CA ILE A 703 -23.45 -33.58 -4.81
C ILE A 703 -22.06 -34.12 -4.43
N GLU A 704 -21.12 -33.24 -4.04
CA GLU A 704 -19.78 -33.69 -3.66
C GLU A 704 -19.79 -34.49 -2.33
N PHE A 705 -20.67 -34.15 -1.36
CA PHE A 705 -20.87 -35.02 -0.18
C PHE A 705 -21.39 -36.41 -0.58
N ALA A 706 -22.23 -36.52 -1.61
CA ALA A 706 -22.77 -37.80 -2.08
C ALA A 706 -21.71 -38.65 -2.81
N HIS A 707 -20.83 -38.04 -3.61
CA HIS A 707 -19.69 -38.75 -4.21
C HIS A 707 -18.63 -39.13 -3.15
N ALA A 708 -18.42 -38.29 -2.14
CA ALA A 708 -17.46 -38.52 -1.04
C ALA A 708 -17.93 -39.56 0.01
N ALA A 709 -19.10 -40.17 -0.16
CA ALA A 709 -19.77 -41.02 0.83
C ALA A 709 -20.02 -40.35 2.21
N GLY A 710 -20.10 -39.01 2.23
CA GLY A 710 -20.38 -38.19 3.42
C GLY A 710 -21.85 -38.18 3.82
N TRP A 711 -22.47 -39.35 3.99
CA TRP A 711 -23.93 -39.51 4.11
C TRP A 711 -24.54 -38.72 5.27
N ARG A 712 -23.85 -38.67 6.41
CA ARG A 712 -24.28 -37.93 7.61
C ARG A 712 -24.34 -36.43 7.33
N GLU A 713 -23.27 -35.82 6.82
CA GLU A 713 -23.25 -34.41 6.42
C GLU A 713 -24.26 -34.11 5.29
N ALA A 714 -24.40 -34.99 4.29
CA ALA A 714 -25.34 -34.81 3.18
C ALA A 714 -26.80 -34.73 3.68
N VAL A 715 -27.22 -35.67 4.53
CA VAL A 715 -28.58 -35.67 5.08
C VAL A 715 -28.78 -34.53 6.08
N ALA A 716 -27.77 -34.19 6.89
CA ALA A 716 -27.84 -33.02 7.78
C ALA A 716 -27.95 -31.68 7.01
N LEU A 717 -27.39 -31.60 5.79
CA LEU A 717 -27.55 -30.44 4.91
C LEU A 717 -28.97 -30.35 4.34
N ILE A 718 -29.56 -31.47 3.93
CA ILE A 718 -30.97 -31.53 3.48
C ILE A 718 -31.93 -31.18 4.63
N ASP A 719 -31.76 -31.81 5.79
CA ASP A 719 -32.67 -31.66 6.93
C ASP A 719 -32.52 -30.26 7.59
N GLY A 720 -31.35 -29.62 7.47
CA GLY A 720 -31.08 -28.25 7.94
C GLY A 720 -31.49 -27.13 6.97
N HIS A 721 -31.75 -27.43 5.70
CA HIS A 721 -32.16 -26.44 4.68
C HIS A 721 -33.40 -26.91 3.92
N PRO A 722 -34.63 -26.62 4.41
CA PRO A 722 -35.88 -27.07 3.79
C PRO A 722 -36.00 -26.74 2.29
N VAL A 723 -35.48 -25.59 1.86
CA VAL A 723 -35.48 -25.15 0.44
C VAL A 723 -34.52 -25.96 -0.44
N LEU A 724 -33.37 -26.38 0.10
CA LEU A 724 -32.50 -27.34 -0.57
C LEU A 724 -33.18 -28.71 -0.61
N SER A 725 -33.88 -29.10 0.45
CA SER A 725 -34.68 -30.31 0.46
C SER A 725 -35.76 -30.27 -0.64
N SER A 726 -36.57 -29.22 -0.75
CA SER A 726 -37.61 -29.15 -1.80
C SER A 726 -37.03 -29.13 -3.22
N SER A 727 -35.87 -28.52 -3.48
CA SER A 727 -35.22 -28.59 -4.81
C SER A 727 -34.59 -29.95 -5.20
N VAL A 728 -34.51 -30.91 -4.27
CA VAL A 728 -33.83 -32.21 -4.45
C VAL A 728 -34.84 -33.37 -4.60
N THR A 729 -34.55 -34.31 -5.48
CA THR A 729 -35.49 -35.39 -5.84
C THR A 729 -35.73 -36.39 -4.71
N ASN A 730 -36.89 -37.05 -4.74
CA ASN A 730 -37.26 -38.03 -3.72
C ASN A 730 -36.38 -39.30 -3.80
N ARG A 731 -35.91 -39.68 -4.99
CA ARG A 731 -34.98 -40.82 -5.16
C ARG A 731 -33.60 -40.49 -4.60
N PHE A 732 -33.09 -39.26 -4.79
CA PHE A 732 -31.83 -38.82 -4.19
C PHE A 732 -31.88 -38.74 -2.65
N LYS A 733 -32.98 -38.19 -2.09
CA LYS A 733 -33.23 -38.19 -0.64
C LYS A 733 -33.27 -39.60 -0.06
N LEU A 734 -33.91 -40.54 -0.76
CA LEU A 734 -33.99 -41.94 -0.39
C LEU A 734 -32.61 -42.61 -0.42
N TYR A 735 -31.83 -42.38 -1.47
CA TYR A 735 -30.45 -42.85 -1.62
C TYR A 735 -29.58 -42.42 -0.42
N LEU A 736 -29.49 -41.11 -0.15
CA LEU A 736 -28.67 -40.61 0.95
C LEU A 736 -29.12 -41.14 2.33
N ARG A 737 -30.44 -41.18 2.58
CA ARG A 737 -30.97 -41.67 3.87
C ARG A 737 -30.76 -43.17 4.06
N ILE A 738 -30.78 -43.97 2.99
CA ILE A 738 -30.44 -45.41 3.04
C ILE A 738 -28.95 -45.64 3.27
N CYS A 739 -28.08 -44.86 2.61
CA CYS A 739 -26.64 -44.96 2.84
C CYS A 739 -26.26 -44.58 4.28
N ARG A 740 -26.81 -43.48 4.80
CA ARG A 740 -26.67 -43.08 6.21
C ARG A 740 -27.20 -44.15 7.15
N ASP A 741 -28.43 -44.64 6.94
CA ASP A 741 -29.03 -45.65 7.83
C ASP A 741 -28.24 -46.97 7.80
N HIS A 742 -27.56 -47.31 6.69
CA HIS A 742 -26.62 -48.44 6.65
C HIS A 742 -25.32 -48.15 7.42
N GLU A 743 -24.72 -46.96 7.25
CA GLU A 743 -23.52 -46.51 7.98
C GLU A 743 -23.76 -46.52 9.51
N GLU A 744 -24.94 -46.08 9.95
CA GLU A 744 -25.40 -46.11 11.34
C GLU A 744 -25.85 -47.51 11.81
N GLY A 745 -25.69 -48.55 11.00
CA GLY A 745 -26.02 -49.95 11.33
C GLY A 745 -27.51 -50.31 11.30
N LYS A 746 -28.41 -49.35 11.03
CA LYS A 746 -29.88 -49.45 11.03
C LYS A 746 -30.41 -50.14 9.76
N LYS A 747 -29.88 -51.32 9.46
CA LYS A 747 -30.09 -52.07 8.21
C LYS A 747 -31.56 -52.43 7.95
N GLU A 748 -32.35 -52.67 9.00
CA GLU A 748 -33.78 -52.94 8.90
C GLU A 748 -34.56 -51.69 8.48
N ALA A 749 -34.31 -50.54 9.11
CA ALA A 749 -34.94 -49.27 8.74
C ALA A 749 -34.63 -48.88 7.28
N ALA A 750 -33.42 -49.16 6.79
CA ALA A 750 -33.07 -48.98 5.38
C ALA A 750 -33.91 -49.86 4.43
N SER A 751 -34.16 -51.13 4.78
CA SER A 751 -35.09 -51.99 4.03
C SER A 751 -36.53 -51.50 4.12
N SER A 752 -37.00 -51.09 5.31
CA SER A 752 -38.37 -50.58 5.49
C SER A 752 -38.63 -49.33 4.63
N ARG A 753 -37.67 -48.40 4.51
CA ARG A 753 -37.80 -47.22 3.62
C ARG A 753 -37.91 -47.61 2.14
N LEU A 754 -37.21 -48.65 1.70
CA LEU A 754 -37.30 -49.15 0.31
C LEU A 754 -38.69 -49.71 0.03
N ILE A 755 -39.22 -50.53 0.94
CA ILE A 755 -40.54 -51.15 0.81
C ILE A 755 -41.66 -50.09 0.90
N GLU A 756 -41.52 -49.11 1.79
CA GLU A 756 -42.44 -47.96 1.90
C GLU A 756 -42.43 -47.10 0.63
N PHE A 757 -41.25 -46.80 0.07
CA PHE A 757 -41.15 -46.06 -1.20
C PHE A 757 -41.80 -46.84 -2.35
N ALA A 758 -41.50 -48.13 -2.49
CA ALA A 758 -42.09 -48.97 -3.52
C ALA A 758 -43.63 -49.06 -3.41
N ALA A 759 -44.18 -49.08 -2.19
CA ALA A 759 -45.62 -49.00 -1.96
C ALA A 759 -46.21 -47.66 -2.42
N ARG A 760 -45.56 -46.54 -2.12
CA ARG A 760 -46.01 -45.20 -2.54
C ARG A 760 -45.95 -45.00 -4.06
N GLU A 761 -44.94 -45.54 -4.75
CA GLU A 761 -44.89 -45.51 -6.22
C GLU A 761 -45.97 -46.43 -6.86
N GLU A 762 -46.35 -47.54 -6.22
CA GLU A 762 -47.50 -48.38 -6.65
C GLU A 762 -48.85 -47.65 -6.47
N GLU A 763 -49.02 -46.89 -5.39
CA GLU A 763 -50.20 -46.05 -5.18
C GLU A 763 -50.31 -44.91 -6.21
N ARG A 764 -49.18 -44.35 -6.65
CA ARG A 764 -49.11 -43.33 -7.72
C ARG A 764 -49.40 -43.91 -9.11
N THR A 765 -48.91 -45.10 -9.40
CA THR A 765 -49.04 -45.76 -10.73
C THR A 765 -50.37 -46.51 -10.90
N ARG A 766 -51.39 -46.19 -10.11
CA ARG A 766 -52.67 -46.95 -10.06
C ARG A 766 -53.63 -46.70 -11.22
N ASN A 767 -53.40 -45.67 -12.02
CA ASN A 767 -54.24 -45.31 -13.17
C ASN A 767 -53.93 -46.18 -14.40
N GLY A 768 -54.64 -47.30 -14.53
CA GLY A 768 -54.56 -48.18 -15.71
C GLY A 768 -54.46 -49.67 -15.35
N ALA A 769 -54.98 -50.51 -16.25
CA ALA A 769 -55.04 -51.96 -16.08
C ALA A 769 -53.69 -52.67 -16.34
N GLY A 770 -53.57 -53.93 -15.93
CA GLY A 770 -52.41 -54.80 -16.20
C GLY A 770 -51.80 -55.39 -14.94
N ASN A 771 -50.72 -54.77 -14.45
CA ASN A 771 -49.83 -55.38 -13.45
C ASN A 771 -50.39 -55.35 -12.02
N GLY A 772 -50.30 -56.49 -11.34
CA GLY A 772 -50.68 -56.61 -9.93
C GLY A 772 -49.75 -55.85 -8.97
N VAL A 773 -50.27 -55.50 -7.79
CA VAL A 773 -49.60 -54.72 -6.72
C VAL A 773 -48.14 -55.15 -6.48
N LYS A 774 -47.89 -56.46 -6.41
CA LYS A 774 -46.56 -57.01 -6.15
C LYS A 774 -45.56 -56.77 -7.31
N ALA A 775 -46.03 -56.77 -8.56
CA ALA A 775 -45.19 -56.52 -9.73
C ALA A 775 -44.75 -55.05 -9.80
N ARG A 776 -45.69 -54.09 -9.62
CA ARG A 776 -45.37 -52.64 -9.58
C ARG A 776 -44.37 -52.29 -8.48
N ARG A 777 -44.45 -52.96 -7.32
CA ARG A 777 -43.49 -52.78 -6.22
C ARG A 777 -42.10 -53.39 -6.50
N LEU A 778 -42.00 -54.44 -7.31
CA LEU A 778 -40.72 -54.97 -7.79
C LEU A 778 -40.09 -54.03 -8.84
N GLU A 779 -40.90 -53.56 -9.79
CA GLU A 779 -40.53 -52.60 -10.84
C GLU A 779 -39.99 -51.28 -10.25
N ALA A 780 -40.63 -50.75 -9.20
CA ALA A 780 -40.16 -49.58 -8.45
C ALA A 780 -38.82 -49.78 -7.71
N LEU A 781 -38.45 -51.02 -7.37
CA LEU A 781 -37.15 -51.36 -6.78
C LEU A 781 -36.09 -51.69 -7.84
N GLU A 782 -36.47 -52.30 -8.96
CA GLU A 782 -35.60 -52.63 -10.09
C GLU A 782 -35.11 -51.38 -10.84
N THR A 783 -35.96 -50.35 -10.90
CA THR A 783 -35.59 -48.99 -11.35
C THR A 783 -34.65 -48.33 -10.34
N LEU A 784 -34.98 -48.32 -9.04
CA LEU A 784 -34.06 -47.81 -8.01
C LEU A 784 -32.68 -48.50 -8.03
N GLN A 785 -32.59 -49.79 -8.36
CA GLN A 785 -31.29 -50.48 -8.41
C GLN A 785 -30.29 -49.80 -9.37
N ARG A 786 -30.79 -49.13 -10.43
CA ARG A 786 -30.01 -48.39 -11.44
C ARG A 786 -29.54 -47.02 -10.97
N TYR A 787 -30.17 -46.45 -9.93
CA TYR A 787 -30.03 -45.05 -9.56
C TYR A 787 -28.58 -44.59 -9.30
N PRO A 788 -27.70 -45.39 -8.65
CA PRO A 788 -26.29 -45.00 -8.49
C PRO A 788 -25.52 -45.03 -9.81
N ASP A 789 -25.74 -46.07 -10.64
CA ASP A 789 -25.10 -46.25 -11.95
C ASP A 789 -25.49 -45.13 -12.93
N GLU A 790 -26.76 -44.71 -12.93
CA GLU A 790 -27.27 -43.62 -13.79
C GLU A 790 -26.68 -42.24 -13.45
N HIS A 791 -26.17 -42.06 -12.23
CA HIS A 791 -25.69 -40.77 -11.72
C HIS A 791 -24.21 -40.76 -11.29
N GLY A 792 -23.47 -41.86 -11.48
CA GLY A 792 -22.06 -41.95 -11.09
C GLY A 792 -21.83 -41.87 -9.57
N LEU A 793 -22.82 -42.27 -8.78
CA LEU A 793 -22.78 -42.26 -7.31
C LEU A 793 -22.21 -43.60 -6.77
N PRO A 794 -21.64 -43.63 -5.55
CA PRO A 794 -21.19 -44.87 -4.93
C PRO A 794 -22.28 -45.96 -4.92
N LEU A 795 -21.96 -47.13 -5.49
CA LEU A 795 -22.93 -48.21 -5.74
C LEU A 795 -23.42 -48.84 -4.45
N ASP A 796 -22.49 -49.17 -3.55
CA ASP A 796 -22.77 -49.70 -2.22
C ASP A 796 -22.58 -48.63 -1.14
N PRO A 797 -23.35 -48.68 -0.04
CA PRO A 797 -24.20 -49.79 0.39
C PRO A 797 -25.60 -49.84 -0.25
N PHE A 798 -25.98 -48.84 -1.06
CA PHE A 798 -27.34 -48.68 -1.56
C PHE A 798 -27.81 -49.86 -2.43
N GLN A 799 -27.04 -50.24 -3.45
CA GLN A 799 -27.45 -51.30 -4.38
C GLN A 799 -27.53 -52.66 -3.65
N GLY A 800 -26.64 -52.93 -2.69
CA GLY A 800 -26.74 -54.07 -1.77
C GLY A 800 -27.96 -54.04 -0.83
N ARG A 801 -28.53 -52.87 -0.50
CA ARG A 801 -29.84 -52.77 0.20
C ARG A 801 -31.02 -53.02 -0.74
N VAL A 802 -31.01 -52.44 -1.95
CA VAL A 802 -32.08 -52.67 -2.95
C VAL A 802 -32.20 -54.14 -3.33
N ARG A 803 -31.06 -54.83 -3.55
CA ARG A 803 -31.04 -56.29 -3.80
C ARG A 803 -31.65 -57.11 -2.66
N ALA A 804 -31.49 -56.69 -1.40
CA ALA A 804 -32.08 -57.37 -0.25
C ALA A 804 -33.61 -57.20 -0.21
N ALA A 805 -34.12 -55.98 -0.41
CA ALA A 805 -35.56 -55.73 -0.50
C ALA A 805 -36.22 -56.47 -1.69
N LEU A 806 -35.52 -56.58 -2.83
CA LEU A 806 -35.96 -57.39 -3.97
C LEU A 806 -36.02 -58.90 -3.64
N GLN A 807 -35.07 -59.44 -2.87
CA GLN A 807 -35.11 -60.83 -2.43
C GLN A 807 -36.26 -61.09 -1.44
N GLU A 808 -36.51 -60.15 -0.53
CA GLU A 808 -37.63 -60.19 0.42
C GLU A 808 -38.99 -60.25 -0.31
N LEU A 809 -39.18 -59.41 -1.34
CA LEU A 809 -40.38 -59.40 -2.17
C LEU A 809 -40.51 -60.59 -3.14
N ARG A 810 -39.43 -61.03 -3.81
CA ARG A 810 -39.47 -62.12 -4.82
C ARG A 810 -39.76 -63.53 -4.25
N SER A 811 -39.97 -63.65 -2.94
CA SER A 811 -40.05 -64.88 -2.13
C SER A 811 -41.24 -65.84 -2.33
N SER A 812 -42.00 -65.80 -3.44
CA SER A 812 -43.22 -66.66 -3.56
C SER A 812 -43.60 -67.25 -4.93
N GLU A 813 -43.19 -66.68 -6.07
CA GLU A 813 -43.66 -67.16 -7.40
C GLU A 813 -42.56 -67.06 -8.47
N THR A 814 -42.54 -68.02 -9.40
CA THR A 814 -41.67 -68.05 -10.58
C THR A 814 -42.49 -67.77 -11.85
N SER A 815 -42.25 -66.64 -12.50
CA SER A 815 -42.86 -66.28 -13.79
C SER A 815 -41.92 -66.58 -14.96
N ARG A 816 -42.46 -66.77 -16.18
CA ARG A 816 -41.68 -66.94 -17.41
C ARG A 816 -40.62 -65.83 -17.59
N GLN A 817 -41.00 -64.58 -17.31
CA GLN A 817 -40.07 -63.44 -17.33
C GLN A 817 -38.92 -63.58 -16.32
N SER A 818 -39.20 -64.08 -15.11
CA SER A 818 -38.15 -64.31 -14.09
C SER A 818 -37.15 -65.39 -14.50
N ASP A 819 -37.54 -66.36 -15.33
CA ASP A 819 -36.65 -67.37 -15.89
C ASP A 819 -35.85 -66.87 -17.11
N LEU A 820 -36.41 -65.95 -17.92
CA LEU A 820 -35.64 -65.23 -18.95
C LEU A 820 -34.58 -64.31 -18.32
N GLU A 821 -34.93 -63.58 -17.25
CA GLU A 821 -33.94 -62.84 -16.46
C GLU A 821 -32.87 -63.76 -15.86
N ARG A 822 -33.26 -64.94 -15.36
CA ARG A 822 -32.33 -65.93 -14.80
C ARG A 822 -31.38 -66.46 -15.88
N ARG A 823 -31.87 -66.82 -17.08
CA ARG A 823 -31.04 -67.20 -18.25
C ARG A 823 -30.04 -66.10 -18.56
N PHE A 824 -30.51 -64.86 -18.75
CA PHE A 824 -29.64 -63.72 -19.05
C PHE A 824 -28.60 -63.44 -17.95
N LEU A 825 -28.96 -63.55 -16.67
CA LEU A 825 -28.03 -63.36 -15.56
C LEU A 825 -27.03 -64.51 -15.37
N ILE A 826 -27.33 -65.71 -15.87
CA ILE A 826 -26.38 -66.83 -15.97
C ILE A 826 -25.43 -66.57 -17.13
N GLU A 827 -25.95 -66.25 -18.32
CA GLU A 827 -25.13 -66.01 -19.52
C GLU A 827 -24.19 -64.82 -19.33
N MET A 828 -24.67 -63.73 -18.72
CA MET A 828 -23.86 -62.56 -18.35
C MET A 828 -22.78 -62.83 -17.27
N ARG A 829 -22.75 -64.02 -16.67
CA ARG A 829 -21.69 -64.53 -15.78
C ARG A 829 -20.81 -65.61 -16.43
N GLY A 830 -21.24 -66.18 -17.55
CA GLY A 830 -20.53 -67.19 -18.33
C GLY A 830 -19.65 -66.56 -19.43
N GLU A 831 -19.53 -67.27 -20.56
CA GLU A 831 -18.70 -66.85 -21.69
C GLU A 831 -19.32 -65.71 -22.52
N LYS A 832 -20.62 -65.43 -22.33
CA LYS A 832 -21.39 -64.38 -23.01
C LYS A 832 -21.50 -64.60 -24.51
N ASP A 833 -22.12 -65.71 -24.90
CA ASP A 833 -22.47 -65.90 -26.30
C ASP A 833 -23.45 -64.81 -26.77
N THR A 834 -23.04 -64.10 -27.81
CA THR A 834 -23.84 -63.10 -28.49
C THR A 834 -25.11 -63.66 -29.16
N GLN A 835 -25.18 -64.96 -29.49
CA GLN A 835 -26.39 -65.55 -30.07
C GLN A 835 -27.43 -65.79 -28.98
N GLU A 836 -27.10 -66.49 -27.90
CA GLU A 836 -28.02 -66.69 -26.76
C GLU A 836 -28.44 -65.35 -26.12
N ILE A 837 -27.52 -64.38 -25.95
CA ILE A 837 -27.86 -63.02 -25.51
C ILE A 837 -28.84 -62.34 -26.48
N THR A 838 -28.66 -62.50 -27.80
CA THR A 838 -29.59 -61.94 -28.80
C THR A 838 -30.97 -62.59 -28.69
N LEU A 839 -31.03 -63.92 -28.60
CA LEU A 839 -32.29 -64.67 -28.53
C LEU A 839 -33.08 -64.32 -27.25
N ILE A 840 -32.44 -64.31 -26.08
CA ILE A 840 -33.13 -63.94 -24.82
C ILE A 840 -33.63 -62.49 -24.89
N CYS A 841 -32.84 -61.56 -25.42
CA CYS A 841 -33.29 -60.17 -25.56
C CYS A 841 -34.43 -60.03 -26.57
N MET A 842 -34.46 -60.80 -27.66
CA MET A 842 -35.57 -60.83 -28.61
C MET A 842 -36.84 -61.40 -27.96
N GLU A 843 -36.76 -62.55 -27.29
CA GLU A 843 -37.87 -63.14 -26.52
C GLU A 843 -38.43 -62.16 -25.47
N VAL A 844 -37.57 -61.36 -24.82
CA VAL A 844 -38.03 -60.33 -23.88
C VAL A 844 -38.63 -59.12 -24.60
N THR A 845 -38.12 -58.68 -25.77
CA THR A 845 -38.73 -57.55 -26.50
C THR A 845 -40.14 -57.83 -27.03
N GLU A 846 -40.54 -59.09 -27.20
CA GLU A 846 -41.92 -59.45 -27.57
C GLU A 846 -42.93 -59.19 -26.43
N ASP A 847 -42.52 -59.41 -25.17
CA ASP A 847 -43.34 -59.12 -23.97
C ASP A 847 -43.14 -57.65 -23.48
N ASP A 848 -41.92 -57.13 -23.53
CA ASP A 848 -41.50 -55.81 -23.01
C ASP A 848 -40.34 -55.24 -23.86
N PRO A 849 -40.65 -54.40 -24.87
CA PRO A 849 -39.64 -53.82 -25.77
C PRO A 849 -38.54 -53.00 -25.07
N LEU A 850 -38.86 -52.31 -23.97
CA LEU A 850 -37.91 -51.46 -23.26
C LEU A 850 -36.93 -52.31 -22.45
N ARG A 851 -37.43 -53.32 -21.74
CA ARG A 851 -36.61 -54.25 -20.93
C ARG A 851 -35.64 -55.04 -21.79
N GLY A 852 -36.08 -55.55 -22.94
CA GLY A 852 -35.20 -56.26 -23.88
C GLY A 852 -34.11 -55.36 -24.49
N LEU A 853 -34.44 -54.11 -24.85
CA LEU A 853 -33.46 -53.13 -25.34
C LEU A 853 -32.43 -52.71 -24.28
N TRP A 854 -32.85 -52.59 -23.01
CA TRP A 854 -31.96 -52.32 -21.88
C TRP A 854 -31.10 -53.55 -21.48
N MET A 855 -31.60 -54.78 -21.69
CA MET A 855 -30.77 -56.00 -21.56
C MET A 855 -29.66 -56.04 -22.61
N LEU A 856 -29.94 -55.63 -23.86
CA LEU A 856 -28.89 -55.43 -24.88
C LEU A 856 -27.89 -54.34 -24.48
N GLU A 857 -28.36 -53.19 -23.95
CA GLU A 857 -27.47 -52.11 -23.48
C GLU A 857 -26.47 -52.62 -22.44
N LYS A 858 -26.98 -53.30 -21.40
CA LYS A 858 -26.19 -53.90 -20.33
C LYS A 858 -25.22 -54.99 -20.82
N ALA A 859 -25.57 -55.71 -21.89
CA ALA A 859 -24.65 -56.65 -22.53
C ALA A 859 -23.50 -55.91 -23.24
N ILE A 860 -23.83 -54.90 -24.07
CA ILE A 860 -22.90 -54.07 -24.85
C ILE A 860 -21.93 -53.31 -23.94
N GLU A 861 -22.40 -52.74 -22.84
CA GLU A 861 -21.55 -52.01 -21.87
C GLU A 861 -20.57 -52.94 -21.15
N SER A 862 -20.89 -54.24 -20.99
CA SER A 862 -20.05 -55.16 -20.22
C SER A 862 -18.63 -55.33 -20.80
N GLY A 863 -17.63 -55.31 -19.92
CA GLY A 863 -16.22 -55.16 -20.31
C GLY A 863 -15.56 -56.34 -21.04
N SER A 864 -16.21 -57.52 -21.10
CA SER A 864 -15.60 -58.75 -21.62
C SER A 864 -16.02 -59.14 -23.05
N LEU A 865 -16.89 -58.37 -23.71
CA LEU A 865 -17.22 -58.60 -25.13
C LEU A 865 -16.23 -57.87 -26.05
N ASN A 866 -15.79 -58.54 -27.11
CA ASN A 866 -14.91 -57.93 -28.11
C ASN A 866 -15.67 -56.95 -29.05
N ALA A 867 -14.93 -56.11 -29.77
CA ALA A 867 -15.51 -55.07 -30.62
C ALA A 867 -16.46 -55.60 -31.71
N LYS A 868 -16.22 -56.80 -32.25
CA LYS A 868 -17.10 -57.44 -33.23
C LYS A 868 -18.42 -57.90 -32.58
N GLN A 869 -18.34 -58.52 -31.41
CA GLN A 869 -19.51 -58.91 -30.60
C GLN A 869 -20.36 -57.69 -30.21
N LYS A 870 -19.73 -56.64 -29.68
CA LYS A 870 -20.44 -55.38 -29.33
C LYS A 870 -21.11 -54.74 -30.56
N ASN A 871 -20.46 -54.75 -31.72
CA ASN A 871 -21.05 -54.23 -32.96
C ASN A 871 -22.21 -55.09 -33.49
N THR A 872 -22.21 -56.41 -33.27
CA THR A 872 -23.38 -57.27 -33.56
C THR A 872 -24.56 -56.87 -32.67
N LEU A 873 -24.37 -56.82 -31.34
CA LEU A 873 -25.44 -56.46 -30.41
C LEU A 873 -25.99 -55.04 -30.65
N LYS A 874 -25.13 -54.06 -30.99
CA LYS A 874 -25.56 -52.70 -31.38
C LYS A 874 -26.43 -52.71 -32.65
N ARG A 875 -26.18 -53.60 -33.61
CA ARG A 875 -27.04 -53.74 -34.81
C ARG A 875 -28.39 -54.35 -34.46
N THR A 876 -28.41 -55.41 -33.64
CA THR A 876 -29.65 -56.02 -33.12
C THR A 876 -30.49 -54.99 -32.37
N GLN A 877 -29.87 -54.22 -31.47
CA GLN A 877 -30.53 -53.19 -30.68
C GLN A 877 -31.15 -52.08 -31.56
N ARG A 878 -30.43 -51.61 -32.59
CA ARG A 878 -30.95 -50.65 -33.56
C ARG A 878 -32.11 -51.20 -34.39
N ALA A 879 -32.06 -52.47 -34.79
CA ALA A 879 -33.16 -53.12 -35.51
C ALA A 879 -34.41 -53.24 -34.63
N LEU A 880 -34.26 -53.76 -33.40
CA LEU A 880 -35.37 -53.90 -32.45
C LEU A 880 -35.95 -52.55 -32.02
N PHE A 881 -35.13 -51.51 -31.84
CA PHE A 881 -35.62 -50.16 -31.60
C PHE A 881 -36.36 -49.62 -32.83
N GLY A 882 -35.86 -49.83 -34.04
CA GLY A 882 -36.54 -49.44 -35.27
C GLY A 882 -37.94 -50.06 -35.42
N SER A 883 -38.14 -51.30 -34.96
CA SER A 883 -39.45 -51.97 -34.95
C SER A 883 -40.41 -51.48 -33.84
N HIS A 884 -39.89 -50.95 -32.73
CA HIS A 884 -40.68 -50.59 -31.54
C HIS A 884 -40.62 -49.09 -31.17
N SER A 885 -40.01 -48.26 -32.01
CA SER A 885 -39.85 -46.81 -31.75
C SER A 885 -41.17 -46.09 -31.53
N GLY A 886 -42.25 -46.54 -32.20
CA GLY A 886 -43.61 -46.01 -32.02
C GLY A 886 -44.26 -46.35 -30.67
N THR A 887 -43.81 -47.40 -29.96
CA THR A 887 -44.39 -47.81 -28.66
C THR A 887 -43.59 -47.33 -27.45
N ILE A 888 -42.36 -46.85 -27.63
CA ILE A 888 -41.47 -46.40 -26.54
C ILE A 888 -41.47 -44.86 -26.46
N PRO A 889 -42.04 -44.23 -25.41
CA PRO A 889 -42.00 -42.79 -25.19
C PRO A 889 -40.58 -42.23 -25.08
N VAL A 890 -40.36 -40.97 -25.47
CA VAL A 890 -39.01 -40.36 -25.47
C VAL A 890 -38.34 -40.34 -24.10
N LYS A 891 -39.09 -40.10 -23.01
CA LYS A 891 -38.58 -40.12 -21.63
C LYS A 891 -37.85 -41.42 -21.26
N ASP A 892 -38.33 -42.55 -21.76
CA ASP A 892 -37.84 -43.89 -21.39
C ASP A 892 -36.58 -44.28 -22.19
N ARG A 893 -36.30 -43.57 -23.30
CA ARG A 893 -35.15 -43.80 -24.20
C ARG A 893 -33.82 -43.32 -23.64
N ARG A 894 -33.80 -42.53 -22.55
CA ARG A 894 -32.58 -42.02 -21.90
C ARG A 894 -31.57 -43.12 -21.54
N THR A 895 -32.05 -44.34 -21.33
CA THR A 895 -31.23 -45.52 -21.00
C THR A 895 -30.61 -46.23 -22.22
N LEU A 896 -30.85 -45.76 -23.45
CA LEU A 896 -30.46 -46.42 -24.71
C LEU A 896 -29.33 -45.64 -25.42
N ARG A 897 -28.22 -45.40 -24.73
CA ARG A 897 -27.08 -44.57 -25.14
C ARG A 897 -26.43 -45.07 -26.44
N ASN A 898 -26.34 -46.38 -26.65
CA ASN A 898 -25.70 -46.95 -27.85
C ASN A 898 -26.47 -46.74 -29.18
N LEU A 899 -27.71 -46.26 -29.13
CA LEU A 899 -28.51 -45.96 -30.33
C LEU A 899 -28.06 -44.67 -31.04
N SER A 900 -27.42 -43.72 -30.35
CA SER A 900 -27.00 -42.42 -30.91
C SER A 900 -28.16 -41.55 -31.45
N LEU A 901 -29.31 -41.60 -30.76
CA LEU A 901 -30.50 -40.79 -31.06
C LEU A 901 -30.27 -39.31 -30.72
N ARG A 902 -30.91 -38.39 -31.46
CA ARG A 902 -30.72 -36.93 -31.31
C ARG A 902 -31.57 -36.37 -30.16
N PRO A 903 -31.10 -35.41 -29.36
CA PRO A 903 -31.98 -34.68 -28.46
C PRO A 903 -32.81 -33.64 -29.24
N LEU A 904 -34.06 -33.48 -28.82
CA LEU A 904 -34.93 -32.36 -29.23
C LEU A 904 -34.87 -31.29 -28.13
N ILE A 905 -34.48 -30.08 -28.51
CA ILE A 905 -34.21 -28.97 -27.59
C ILE A 905 -35.28 -27.90 -27.78
N LEU A 906 -36.05 -27.66 -26.72
CA LEU A 906 -37.00 -26.55 -26.62
C LEU A 906 -36.22 -25.30 -26.20
N VAL A 907 -36.26 -24.27 -27.04
CA VAL A 907 -35.47 -23.05 -26.87
C VAL A 907 -36.33 -21.97 -26.20
N ASP A 908 -35.87 -21.51 -25.03
CA ASP A 908 -36.52 -20.48 -24.22
C ASP A 908 -36.26 -19.06 -24.76
N THR A 909 -37.13 -18.10 -24.42
CA THR A 909 -37.08 -16.71 -24.89
C THR A 909 -35.79 -16.01 -24.45
N ASN A 910 -35.22 -16.34 -23.29
CA ASN A 910 -33.92 -15.79 -22.87
C ASN A 910 -32.79 -16.09 -23.88
N ILE A 911 -32.75 -17.30 -24.45
CA ILE A 911 -31.77 -17.72 -25.47
C ILE A 911 -32.01 -17.00 -26.80
N LEU A 912 -33.27 -16.86 -27.23
CA LEU A 912 -33.63 -16.18 -28.47
C LEU A 912 -33.33 -14.68 -28.42
N ILE A 913 -33.60 -14.03 -27.28
CA ILE A 913 -33.25 -12.62 -27.06
C ILE A 913 -31.74 -12.44 -26.99
N GLY A 914 -30.99 -13.37 -26.37
CA GLY A 914 -29.52 -13.37 -26.41
C GLY A 914 -28.98 -13.41 -27.84
N ALA A 915 -29.47 -14.34 -28.65
CA ALA A 915 -29.10 -14.46 -30.07
C ALA A 915 -29.49 -13.22 -30.91
N LEU A 916 -30.63 -12.60 -30.64
CA LEU A 916 -31.03 -11.34 -31.30
C LEU A 916 -30.12 -10.17 -30.91
N LYS A 917 -29.72 -10.08 -29.63
CA LYS A 917 -28.79 -9.03 -29.19
C LYS A 917 -27.43 -9.17 -29.86
N ASP A 918 -26.89 -10.39 -29.97
CA ASP A 918 -25.64 -10.68 -30.67
C ASP A 918 -25.72 -10.32 -32.17
N ASP A 919 -26.76 -10.78 -32.88
CA ASP A 919 -26.94 -10.53 -34.32
C ASP A 919 -27.07 -9.03 -34.64
N LEU A 920 -27.74 -8.25 -33.78
CA LEU A 920 -27.88 -6.81 -33.96
C LEU A 920 -26.59 -6.04 -33.61
N LEU A 921 -25.83 -6.46 -32.60
CA LEU A 921 -24.53 -5.86 -32.27
C LEU A 921 -23.50 -6.06 -33.39
N MET A 922 -23.52 -7.21 -34.08
CA MET A 922 -22.72 -7.40 -35.29
C MET A 922 -23.04 -6.33 -36.34
N GLU A 923 -24.32 -6.14 -36.67
CA GLU A 923 -24.75 -5.20 -37.71
C GLU A 923 -24.37 -3.75 -37.39
N ILE A 924 -24.54 -3.32 -36.13
CA ILE A 924 -24.17 -1.95 -35.71
C ILE A 924 -22.66 -1.75 -35.84
N SER A 925 -21.86 -2.73 -35.40
CA SER A 925 -20.39 -2.63 -35.32
C SER A 925 -19.73 -2.31 -36.66
N VAL A 926 -18.68 -1.46 -36.63
CA VAL A 926 -17.96 -1.01 -37.84
C VAL A 926 -17.32 -2.17 -38.58
N ASP A 927 -16.72 -3.11 -37.85
CA ASP A 927 -15.97 -4.24 -38.41
C ASP A 927 -16.81 -5.51 -38.66
N SER A 928 -18.11 -5.52 -38.35
CA SER A 928 -19.00 -6.70 -38.27
C SER A 928 -18.60 -7.82 -37.28
N LEU A 929 -17.46 -7.67 -36.57
CA LEU A 929 -16.91 -8.68 -35.66
C LEU A 929 -17.58 -8.72 -34.27
N GLY A 930 -18.35 -7.68 -33.90
CA GLY A 930 -19.02 -7.56 -32.60
C GLY A 930 -18.09 -7.29 -31.41
N SER A 931 -18.66 -7.33 -30.19
CA SER A 931 -17.92 -7.07 -28.94
C SER A 931 -16.96 -8.21 -28.57
N LEU A 932 -15.90 -7.88 -27.83
CA LEU A 932 -14.95 -8.83 -27.25
C LEU A 932 -15.44 -9.53 -25.98
N ASP A 933 -16.62 -9.22 -25.43
CA ASP A 933 -17.10 -9.90 -24.22
C ASP A 933 -17.68 -11.29 -24.55
N TRP A 934 -16.96 -12.37 -24.21
CA TRP A 934 -17.43 -13.75 -24.40
C TRP A 934 -18.06 -14.33 -23.13
N THR A 935 -19.33 -13.99 -22.89
CA THR A 935 -20.09 -14.49 -21.73
C THR A 935 -20.54 -15.95 -21.90
N VAL A 936 -20.87 -16.62 -20.79
CA VAL A 936 -21.44 -17.99 -20.81
C VAL A 936 -22.82 -18.03 -21.49
N GLU A 937 -23.58 -16.93 -21.41
CA GLU A 937 -24.86 -16.73 -22.12
C GLU A 937 -24.69 -16.63 -23.64
N ARG A 938 -23.65 -15.91 -24.06
CA ARG A 938 -23.26 -15.81 -25.45
C ARG A 938 -22.87 -17.18 -25.98
N ALA A 939 -21.89 -17.82 -25.34
CA ALA A 939 -21.41 -19.15 -25.68
C ALA A 939 -22.51 -20.22 -25.82
N PHE A 940 -23.51 -20.19 -24.94
CA PHE A 940 -24.56 -21.21 -24.93
C PHE A 940 -25.45 -21.15 -26.19
N HIS A 941 -25.89 -19.96 -26.60
CA HIS A 941 -26.72 -19.82 -27.80
C HIS A 941 -25.91 -20.05 -29.09
N TRP A 942 -24.61 -19.69 -29.10
CA TRP A 942 -23.69 -20.05 -30.17
C TRP A 942 -23.48 -21.57 -30.29
N MET A 943 -23.32 -22.29 -29.18
CA MET A 943 -23.19 -23.75 -29.19
C MET A 943 -24.47 -24.44 -29.70
N LEU A 944 -25.66 -23.92 -29.38
CA LEU A 944 -26.93 -24.43 -29.92
C LEU A 944 -27.01 -24.27 -31.45
N ARG A 945 -26.71 -23.07 -31.97
CA ARG A 945 -26.59 -22.81 -33.43
C ARG A 945 -25.61 -23.78 -34.09
N ARG A 946 -24.43 -23.95 -33.50
CA ARG A 946 -23.37 -24.84 -34.00
C ARG A 946 -23.79 -26.31 -34.03
N ARG A 947 -24.32 -26.87 -32.93
CA ARG A 947 -24.71 -28.29 -32.87
C ARG A 947 -25.89 -28.62 -33.79
N ARG A 948 -26.75 -27.65 -34.10
CA ARG A 948 -27.79 -27.76 -35.13
C ARG A 948 -27.19 -27.71 -36.53
N GLY A 949 -26.20 -26.85 -36.78
CA GLY A 949 -25.42 -26.84 -38.03
C GLY A 949 -24.62 -28.13 -38.28
N GLU A 950 -24.15 -28.79 -37.21
CA GLU A 950 -23.53 -30.12 -37.24
C GLU A 950 -24.53 -31.29 -37.41
N ASP A 951 -25.84 -31.01 -37.52
CA ASP A 951 -26.94 -32.01 -37.63
C ASP A 951 -26.99 -33.02 -36.45
N ARG A 952 -26.61 -32.56 -35.25
CA ARG A 952 -26.53 -33.38 -34.03
C ARG A 952 -27.70 -33.22 -33.07
N VAL A 953 -28.43 -32.11 -33.16
CA VAL A 953 -29.56 -31.76 -32.29
C VAL A 953 -30.68 -31.18 -33.14
N HIS A 954 -31.93 -31.36 -32.68
CA HIS A 954 -33.08 -30.67 -33.25
C HIS A 954 -33.48 -29.50 -32.35
N LEU A 955 -33.72 -28.33 -32.94
CA LEU A 955 -34.18 -27.15 -32.21
C LEU A 955 -35.65 -26.86 -32.51
N HIS A 956 -36.41 -26.58 -31.45
CA HIS A 956 -37.81 -26.20 -31.50
C HIS A 956 -38.06 -24.98 -30.62
N ILE A 957 -38.87 -24.03 -31.10
CA ILE A 957 -39.31 -22.89 -30.30
C ILE A 957 -40.77 -23.15 -29.85
N PRO A 958 -41.02 -23.35 -28.54
CA PRO A 958 -42.38 -23.51 -28.02
C PRO A 958 -43.30 -22.33 -28.40
N PRO A 959 -44.60 -22.53 -28.61
CA PRO A 959 -45.54 -21.46 -28.97
C PRO A 959 -45.53 -20.28 -27.98
N ALA A 960 -45.39 -20.56 -26.68
CA ALA A 960 -45.26 -19.54 -25.63
C ALA A 960 -43.99 -18.71 -25.80
N ALA A 961 -42.81 -19.36 -25.87
CA ALA A 961 -41.52 -18.70 -26.04
C ALA A 961 -41.44 -17.88 -27.34
N LYS A 962 -42.05 -18.38 -28.42
CA LYS A 962 -42.17 -17.66 -29.70
C LYS A 962 -43.06 -16.43 -29.59
N GLY A 963 -44.23 -16.57 -28.95
CA GLY A 963 -45.16 -15.46 -28.74
C GLY A 963 -44.53 -14.33 -27.93
N GLU A 964 -43.77 -14.67 -26.89
CA GLU A 964 -43.07 -13.68 -26.08
C GLU A 964 -41.86 -13.06 -26.81
N PHE A 965 -41.07 -13.86 -27.53
CA PHE A 965 -39.97 -13.36 -28.36
C PHE A 965 -40.47 -12.31 -29.37
N LEU A 966 -41.56 -12.61 -30.09
CA LEU A 966 -42.20 -11.68 -31.02
C LEU A 966 -42.80 -10.44 -30.34
N HIS A 967 -43.26 -10.55 -29.09
CA HIS A 967 -43.74 -9.40 -28.32
C HIS A 967 -42.59 -8.49 -27.87
N ARG A 968 -41.49 -9.06 -27.35
CA ARG A 968 -40.29 -8.29 -26.94
C ARG A 968 -39.57 -7.67 -28.14
N ALA A 969 -39.58 -8.34 -29.29
CA ALA A 969 -38.97 -7.89 -30.55
C ALA A 969 -39.91 -7.09 -31.47
N LYS A 970 -41.00 -6.51 -30.94
CA LYS A 970 -42.07 -5.87 -31.73
C LYS A 970 -41.65 -4.56 -32.44
N SER A 971 -40.69 -3.82 -31.90
CA SER A 971 -40.17 -2.57 -32.50
C SER A 971 -38.71 -2.33 -32.13
N PRO A 972 -37.95 -1.51 -32.89
CA PRO A 972 -36.59 -1.15 -32.53
C PRO A 972 -36.48 -0.58 -31.12
N ASP A 973 -37.37 0.32 -30.69
CA ASP A 973 -37.33 0.88 -29.31
C ASP A 973 -37.51 -0.20 -28.22
N SER A 974 -38.37 -1.19 -28.49
CA SER A 974 -38.63 -2.32 -27.58
C SER A 974 -37.41 -3.23 -27.45
N VAL A 975 -36.61 -3.36 -28.51
CA VAL A 975 -35.37 -4.15 -28.52
C VAL A 975 -34.20 -3.36 -27.95
N LEU A 976 -34.11 -2.05 -28.21
CA LEU A 976 -33.13 -1.14 -27.62
C LEU A 976 -33.21 -1.19 -26.08
N GLY A 977 -34.43 -1.22 -25.53
CA GLY A 977 -34.68 -1.40 -24.09
C GLY A 977 -34.25 -2.75 -23.49
N LEU A 978 -33.74 -3.71 -24.29
CA LEU A 978 -33.17 -4.99 -23.82
C LEU A 978 -31.65 -4.93 -23.64
N PHE A 979 -31.00 -3.84 -24.05
CA PHE A 979 -29.56 -3.62 -23.89
C PHE A 979 -29.23 -2.93 -22.57
N GLU A 980 -29.41 -3.66 -21.47
CA GLU A 980 -28.73 -3.35 -20.21
C GLU A 980 -27.20 -3.50 -20.40
N ASP A 981 -26.44 -2.54 -19.87
CA ASP A 981 -24.97 -2.52 -19.68
C ASP A 981 -24.10 -2.60 -20.95
N VAL A 982 -24.64 -2.25 -22.12
CA VAL A 982 -23.92 -2.16 -23.40
C VAL A 982 -24.18 -0.79 -24.04
N TYR A 983 -23.15 -0.15 -24.59
CA TYR A 983 -23.32 1.08 -25.36
C TYR A 983 -23.94 0.80 -26.73
N ILE A 984 -24.91 1.63 -27.13
CA ILE A 984 -25.47 1.67 -28.47
C ILE A 984 -25.52 3.12 -28.93
N ASP A 985 -24.86 3.39 -30.06
CA ASP A 985 -25.01 4.61 -30.83
C ASP A 985 -26.43 4.70 -31.40
N LYS A 986 -27.19 5.72 -31.00
CA LYS A 986 -28.60 5.89 -31.38
C LYS A 986 -28.77 6.35 -32.83
N GLY A 987 -27.78 7.00 -33.42
CA GLY A 987 -27.78 7.39 -34.83
C GLY A 987 -27.63 6.17 -35.72
N MET A 988 -26.58 5.38 -35.49
CA MET A 988 -26.33 4.11 -36.18
C MET A 988 -27.44 3.09 -35.96
N TRP A 989 -28.04 3.04 -34.76
CA TRP A 989 -29.23 2.23 -34.49
C TRP A 989 -30.43 2.67 -35.34
N GLY A 990 -30.71 3.98 -35.39
CA GLY A 990 -31.83 4.53 -36.16
C GLY A 990 -31.65 4.41 -37.69
N GLU A 991 -30.42 4.41 -38.18
CA GLU A 991 -30.09 4.21 -39.60
C GLU A 991 -30.15 2.74 -40.02
N LYS A 992 -29.44 1.85 -39.29
CA LYS A 992 -29.32 0.43 -39.66
C LYS A 992 -30.52 -0.43 -39.25
N ILE A 993 -31.08 -0.22 -38.05
CA ILE A 993 -32.08 -1.13 -37.45
C ILE A 993 -33.49 -0.56 -37.68
N THR A 994 -33.90 -0.61 -38.95
CA THR A 994 -35.29 -0.34 -39.35
C THR A 994 -36.22 -1.45 -38.86
N ALA A 995 -37.53 -1.16 -38.81
CA ALA A 995 -38.53 -2.16 -38.44
C ALA A 995 -38.57 -3.35 -39.42
N GLU A 996 -38.28 -3.13 -40.70
CA GLU A 996 -38.22 -4.16 -41.74
C GLU A 996 -37.01 -5.08 -41.54
N PHE A 997 -35.82 -4.51 -41.33
CA PHE A 997 -34.60 -5.26 -41.03
C PHE A 997 -34.72 -6.06 -39.72
N LEU A 998 -35.31 -5.46 -38.66
CA LEU A 998 -35.58 -6.17 -37.42
C LEU A 998 -36.51 -7.38 -37.64
N GLN A 999 -37.55 -7.22 -38.46
CA GLN A 999 -38.47 -8.32 -38.79
C GLN A 999 -37.75 -9.44 -39.57
N GLU A 1000 -36.85 -9.12 -40.50
CA GLU A 1000 -36.03 -10.10 -41.20
C GLU A 1000 -35.11 -10.88 -40.25
N ARG A 1001 -34.37 -10.18 -39.37
CA ARG A 1001 -33.47 -10.82 -38.38
C ARG A 1001 -34.25 -11.69 -37.38
N VAL A 1002 -35.41 -11.22 -36.89
CA VAL A 1002 -36.33 -12.01 -36.05
C VAL A 1002 -36.81 -13.28 -36.77
N GLN A 1003 -37.10 -13.20 -38.07
CA GLN A 1003 -37.49 -14.35 -38.88
C GLN A 1003 -36.31 -15.33 -39.11
N ALA A 1004 -35.08 -14.83 -39.33
CA ALA A 1004 -33.88 -15.64 -39.44
C ALA A 1004 -33.56 -16.41 -38.15
N ILE A 1005 -33.74 -15.78 -36.98
CA ILE A 1005 -33.61 -16.45 -35.68
C ILE A 1005 -34.69 -17.54 -35.52
N CYS A 1006 -35.93 -17.25 -35.92
CA CYS A 1006 -37.03 -18.22 -35.88
C CYS A 1006 -36.79 -19.45 -36.78
N THR A 1007 -36.03 -19.34 -37.88
CA THR A 1007 -35.67 -20.50 -38.71
C THR A 1007 -34.38 -21.19 -38.25
N ALA A 1008 -33.43 -20.47 -37.65
CA ALA A 1008 -32.21 -21.03 -37.08
C ALA A 1008 -32.49 -21.94 -35.87
N PHE A 1009 -33.34 -21.50 -34.93
CA PHE A 1009 -33.70 -22.23 -33.70
C PHE A 1009 -35.00 -23.07 -33.83
N GLY A 1010 -35.54 -23.21 -35.04
CA GLY A 1010 -36.83 -23.86 -35.30
C GLY A 1010 -36.83 -24.80 -36.50
N ASP A 1011 -35.85 -25.71 -36.59
CA ASP A 1011 -35.84 -26.74 -37.64
C ASP A 1011 -36.95 -27.80 -37.42
N TRP A 1012 -37.27 -28.12 -36.17
CA TRP A 1012 -38.25 -29.17 -35.86
C TRP A 1012 -39.67 -28.63 -35.66
N LYS A 1013 -40.63 -29.33 -36.26
CA LYS A 1013 -42.07 -29.02 -36.20
C LYS A 1013 -42.86 -30.25 -35.78
N HIS A 1014 -43.76 -30.07 -34.82
CA HIS A 1014 -44.69 -31.12 -34.42
C HIS A 1014 -45.69 -31.42 -35.56
N SER A 1015 -45.97 -32.69 -35.81
CA SER A 1015 -46.85 -33.17 -36.88
C SER A 1015 -48.18 -33.76 -36.40
N GLY A 1016 -48.38 -33.85 -35.08
CA GLY A 1016 -49.66 -34.19 -34.47
C GLY A 1016 -50.65 -33.02 -34.45
N SER A 1017 -51.94 -33.35 -34.46
CA SER A 1017 -53.01 -32.38 -34.19
C SER A 1017 -53.01 -31.94 -32.73
N GLU A 1018 -53.63 -30.79 -32.45
CA GLU A 1018 -53.89 -30.30 -31.09
C GLU A 1018 -54.87 -31.24 -30.35
N GLY A 1019 -54.36 -32.35 -29.83
CA GLY A 1019 -55.03 -33.08 -28.77
C GLY A 1019 -55.19 -32.17 -27.55
N ASN A 1020 -56.35 -32.22 -26.90
CA ASN A 1020 -56.61 -31.48 -25.65
C ASN A 1020 -55.39 -31.58 -24.73
N LYS A 1021 -54.91 -30.47 -24.14
CA LYS A 1021 -53.83 -30.48 -23.15
C LYS A 1021 -54.25 -31.39 -21.99
N THR A 1022 -53.85 -32.67 -22.05
CA THR A 1022 -54.14 -33.65 -21.00
C THR A 1022 -53.38 -33.23 -19.78
N ASP A 1023 -54.05 -33.20 -18.63
CA ASP A 1023 -53.43 -32.79 -17.38
C ASP A 1023 -52.24 -33.71 -17.07
N VAL A 1024 -51.04 -33.14 -17.15
CA VAL A 1024 -49.78 -33.84 -16.89
C VAL A 1024 -49.49 -33.88 -15.37
N GLY A 1025 -50.36 -33.33 -14.53
CA GLY A 1025 -50.17 -33.21 -13.09
C GLY A 1025 -49.14 -32.13 -12.70
N LEU A 1026 -48.80 -31.22 -13.62
CA LEU A 1026 -47.82 -30.16 -13.37
C LEU A 1026 -48.26 -29.23 -12.24
N ASP A 1027 -49.57 -29.01 -12.07
CA ASP A 1027 -50.09 -28.19 -10.98
C ASP A 1027 -49.83 -28.81 -9.59
N GLU A 1028 -49.89 -30.14 -9.44
CA GLU A 1028 -49.46 -30.80 -8.20
C GLU A 1028 -47.95 -30.65 -7.97
N PHE A 1029 -47.14 -30.72 -9.03
CA PHE A 1029 -45.69 -30.56 -8.94
C PHE A 1029 -45.32 -29.13 -8.50
N LEU A 1030 -45.95 -28.10 -9.07
CA LEU A 1030 -45.71 -26.71 -8.69
C LEU A 1030 -46.10 -26.44 -7.22
N VAL A 1031 -47.27 -26.93 -6.78
CA VAL A 1031 -47.69 -26.86 -5.37
C VAL A 1031 -46.70 -27.59 -4.44
N ARG A 1032 -46.19 -28.77 -4.85
CA ARG A 1032 -45.21 -29.56 -4.09
C ARG A 1032 -43.85 -28.86 -3.93
N HIS A 1033 -43.47 -28.01 -4.88
CA HIS A 1033 -42.20 -27.28 -4.90
C HIS A 1033 -42.33 -25.78 -4.55
N ARG A 1034 -43.51 -25.34 -4.08
CA ARG A 1034 -43.87 -23.93 -3.82
C ARG A 1034 -42.83 -23.12 -3.04
N GLU A 1035 -42.14 -23.72 -2.09
CA GLU A 1035 -41.13 -23.05 -1.24
C GLU A 1035 -39.93 -22.56 -2.05
N VAL A 1036 -39.53 -23.28 -3.11
CA VAL A 1036 -38.46 -22.87 -4.02
C VAL A 1036 -38.94 -21.67 -4.84
N PHE A 1037 -40.14 -21.78 -5.43
CA PHE A 1037 -40.69 -20.74 -6.30
C PHE A 1037 -41.04 -19.45 -5.57
N GLN A 1038 -41.50 -19.52 -4.31
CA GLN A 1038 -41.73 -18.35 -3.46
C GLN A 1038 -40.44 -17.56 -3.21
N LEU A 1039 -39.30 -18.24 -3.01
CA LEU A 1039 -38.02 -17.58 -2.79
C LEU A 1039 -37.38 -17.03 -4.07
N VAL A 1040 -37.68 -17.63 -5.23
CA VAL A 1040 -37.35 -17.03 -6.55
C VAL A 1040 -38.17 -15.75 -6.78
N ASP A 1041 -39.48 -15.76 -6.48
CA ASP A 1041 -40.33 -14.56 -6.56
C ASP A 1041 -39.86 -13.46 -5.59
N GLU A 1042 -39.49 -13.80 -4.34
CA GLU A 1042 -38.86 -12.85 -3.42
C GLU A 1042 -37.55 -12.26 -3.96
N GLN A 1043 -36.67 -13.07 -4.55
CA GLN A 1043 -35.40 -12.59 -5.12
C GLN A 1043 -35.63 -11.70 -6.34
N LYS A 1044 -36.49 -12.11 -7.28
CA LYS A 1044 -36.84 -11.31 -8.48
C LYS A 1044 -37.45 -9.96 -8.06
N ARG A 1045 -38.28 -9.92 -7.00
CA ARG A 1045 -38.82 -8.68 -6.38
C ARG A 1045 -37.75 -7.79 -5.74
N ARG A 1046 -36.78 -8.34 -5.01
CA ARG A 1046 -35.64 -7.57 -4.46
C ARG A 1046 -34.78 -6.96 -5.58
N GLY A 1047 -34.69 -7.65 -6.72
CA GLY A 1047 -34.10 -7.12 -7.96
C GLY A 1047 -34.99 -6.14 -8.74
N GLY A 1048 -36.07 -5.61 -8.15
CA GLY A 1048 -36.96 -4.62 -8.76
C GLY A 1048 -37.93 -5.16 -9.83
N LYS A 1049 -37.91 -6.47 -10.12
CA LYS A 1049 -38.79 -7.11 -11.10
C LYS A 1049 -40.01 -7.68 -10.37
N ALA A 1050 -41.22 -7.31 -10.80
CA ALA A 1050 -42.46 -7.87 -10.28
C ALA A 1050 -42.99 -8.94 -11.27
N PRO A 1051 -42.56 -10.20 -11.16
CA PRO A 1051 -42.97 -11.25 -12.10
C PRO A 1051 -44.47 -11.56 -11.96
N LYS A 1052 -45.07 -12.02 -13.05
CA LYS A 1052 -46.46 -12.46 -13.09
C LYS A 1052 -46.55 -13.88 -12.53
N ARG A 1053 -47.60 -14.15 -11.77
CA ARG A 1053 -47.83 -15.47 -11.16
C ARG A 1053 -48.91 -16.24 -11.90
N THR A 1054 -48.86 -17.55 -11.79
CA THR A 1054 -49.92 -18.45 -12.26
C THR A 1054 -50.87 -18.76 -11.10
N SER A 1055 -52.19 -18.62 -11.29
CA SER A 1055 -53.15 -19.03 -10.25
C SER A 1055 -53.43 -20.54 -10.36
N ILE A 1056 -53.21 -21.27 -9.26
CA ILE A 1056 -53.40 -22.71 -9.13
C ILE A 1056 -54.22 -22.96 -7.87
N GLY A 1057 -55.42 -23.55 -8.01
CA GLY A 1057 -56.31 -23.81 -6.87
C GLY A 1057 -56.83 -22.57 -6.12
N GLY A 1058 -56.57 -21.36 -6.64
CA GLY A 1058 -56.83 -20.08 -5.96
C GLY A 1058 -55.62 -19.48 -5.24
N GLU A 1059 -54.51 -20.21 -5.11
CA GLU A 1059 -53.22 -19.65 -4.68
C GLU A 1059 -52.49 -19.05 -5.89
N GLU A 1060 -51.75 -17.95 -5.71
CA GLU A 1060 -50.83 -17.43 -6.74
C GLU A 1060 -49.46 -18.08 -6.58
N ILE A 1061 -49.06 -18.89 -7.55
CA ILE A 1061 -47.81 -19.66 -7.54
C ILE A 1061 -46.97 -19.26 -8.76
N TYR A 1062 -45.67 -19.10 -8.53
CA TYR A 1062 -44.65 -18.86 -9.56
C TYR A 1062 -44.16 -20.24 -10.08
N PRO A 1063 -43.78 -20.45 -11.35
CA PRO A 1063 -43.31 -19.50 -12.38
C PRO A 1063 -44.41 -18.79 -13.18
N GLU A 1064 -44.02 -18.02 -14.21
CA GLU A 1064 -44.99 -17.36 -15.10
C GLU A 1064 -45.74 -18.39 -15.96
N ARG A 1065 -46.84 -17.94 -16.58
CA ARG A 1065 -47.62 -18.79 -17.49
C ARG A 1065 -46.81 -19.26 -18.70
N GLY A 1066 -45.86 -18.45 -19.19
CA GLY A 1066 -44.98 -18.81 -20.31
C GLY A 1066 -44.12 -20.03 -19.97
N ASP A 1067 -43.41 -19.98 -18.85
CA ASP A 1067 -42.58 -21.06 -18.33
C ASP A 1067 -43.40 -22.34 -18.09
N ARG A 1068 -44.59 -22.19 -17.48
CA ARG A 1068 -45.53 -23.30 -17.28
C ARG A 1068 -45.93 -23.95 -18.59
N ASP A 1069 -46.31 -23.16 -19.61
CA ASP A 1069 -46.69 -23.70 -20.91
C ASP A 1069 -45.49 -24.40 -21.59
N ILE A 1070 -44.25 -23.89 -21.44
CA ILE A 1070 -43.02 -24.59 -21.88
C ILE A 1070 -42.79 -25.91 -21.13
N MET A 1071 -42.98 -25.94 -19.80
CA MET A 1071 -42.87 -27.18 -18.99
C MET A 1071 -43.93 -28.22 -19.39
N CYS A 1072 -45.18 -27.79 -19.65
CA CYS A 1072 -46.24 -28.64 -20.18
C CYS A 1072 -45.86 -29.24 -21.53
N ASP A 1073 -45.43 -28.40 -22.49
CA ASP A 1073 -45.10 -28.84 -23.84
C ASP A 1073 -43.89 -29.80 -23.83
N ALA A 1074 -42.89 -29.56 -22.97
CA ALA A 1074 -41.75 -30.46 -22.75
C ALA A 1074 -42.17 -31.83 -22.20
N ALA A 1075 -43.04 -31.86 -21.19
CA ALA A 1075 -43.52 -33.08 -20.56
C ALA A 1075 -44.46 -33.90 -21.46
N LEU A 1076 -45.27 -33.22 -22.28
CA LEU A 1076 -46.09 -33.85 -23.33
C LEU A 1076 -45.19 -34.50 -24.38
N LEU A 1077 -44.23 -33.76 -24.96
CA LEU A 1077 -43.30 -34.31 -25.95
C LEU A 1077 -42.50 -35.49 -25.39
N ALA A 1078 -42.01 -35.41 -24.14
CA ALA A 1078 -41.29 -36.50 -23.49
C ALA A 1078 -42.15 -37.75 -23.28
N SER A 1079 -43.46 -37.59 -23.12
CA SER A 1079 -44.44 -38.68 -22.99
C SER A 1079 -44.92 -39.25 -24.33
N THR A 1080 -44.51 -38.67 -25.47
CA THR A 1080 -44.86 -39.18 -26.82
C THR A 1080 -43.72 -39.99 -27.45
N SER A 1081 -44.06 -40.82 -28.43
CA SER A 1081 -43.11 -41.59 -29.25
C SER A 1081 -42.71 -40.82 -30.51
N ILE A 1082 -41.74 -39.92 -30.41
CA ILE A 1082 -41.24 -39.12 -31.56
C ILE A 1082 -40.15 -39.92 -32.30
N ASN A 1083 -40.19 -40.02 -33.63
CA ASN A 1083 -39.13 -40.72 -34.38
C ASN A 1083 -37.75 -40.05 -34.22
N ASP A 1084 -36.70 -40.86 -34.17
CA ASP A 1084 -35.26 -40.51 -34.09
C ASP A 1084 -34.79 -39.60 -32.93
N VAL A 1085 -35.72 -39.13 -32.09
CA VAL A 1085 -35.45 -38.36 -30.87
C VAL A 1085 -35.15 -39.28 -29.68
N GLY A 1086 -34.05 -39.03 -28.98
CA GLY A 1086 -33.56 -39.80 -27.84
C GLY A 1086 -33.86 -39.19 -26.47
N SER A 1087 -34.05 -37.87 -26.40
CA SER A 1087 -34.45 -37.16 -25.17
C SER A 1087 -35.04 -35.79 -25.51
N ILE A 1088 -35.84 -35.24 -24.58
CA ILE A 1088 -36.27 -33.84 -24.62
C ILE A 1088 -35.38 -33.04 -23.66
N LEU A 1089 -34.93 -31.87 -24.09
CA LEU A 1089 -34.19 -30.90 -23.27
C LEU A 1089 -34.87 -29.53 -23.37
N VAL A 1090 -34.88 -28.74 -22.29
CA VAL A 1090 -35.19 -27.31 -22.33
C VAL A 1090 -33.89 -26.53 -22.18
N ALA A 1091 -33.60 -25.67 -23.16
CA ALA A 1091 -32.46 -24.75 -23.14
C ALA A 1091 -32.88 -23.41 -22.55
N THR A 1092 -32.48 -23.15 -21.30
CA THR A 1092 -32.88 -21.99 -20.51
C THR A 1092 -31.86 -21.73 -19.40
N ARG A 1093 -31.70 -20.47 -18.98
CA ARG A 1093 -30.84 -20.09 -17.85
C ARG A 1093 -31.61 -19.70 -16.59
N ASP A 1094 -32.94 -19.66 -16.64
CA ASP A 1094 -33.77 -19.20 -15.54
C ASP A 1094 -33.78 -20.18 -14.35
N SER A 1095 -33.78 -19.62 -13.14
CA SER A 1095 -33.73 -20.33 -11.86
C SER A 1095 -34.92 -21.27 -11.68
N ASP A 1096 -36.08 -20.86 -12.18
CA ASP A 1096 -37.34 -21.59 -12.37
C ASP A 1096 -37.14 -23.03 -12.86
N PHE A 1097 -36.28 -23.21 -13.87
CA PHE A 1097 -35.94 -24.50 -14.44
C PHE A 1097 -34.65 -25.07 -13.82
N ARG A 1098 -33.61 -24.24 -13.63
CA ARG A 1098 -32.30 -24.72 -13.14
C ARG A 1098 -32.40 -25.33 -11.74
N LEU A 1099 -33.15 -24.74 -10.81
CA LEU A 1099 -33.24 -25.19 -9.41
C LEU A 1099 -33.95 -26.54 -9.26
N VAL A 1100 -35.05 -26.79 -9.99
CA VAL A 1100 -35.81 -28.06 -9.94
C VAL A 1100 -35.50 -29.02 -11.11
N SER A 1101 -34.50 -28.70 -11.95
CA SER A 1101 -34.12 -29.43 -13.18
C SER A 1101 -34.06 -30.97 -13.07
N ARG A 1102 -33.60 -31.53 -11.95
CA ARG A 1102 -33.57 -33.00 -11.76
C ARG A 1102 -34.93 -33.58 -11.33
N ALA A 1103 -35.77 -32.80 -10.66
CA ALA A 1103 -37.14 -33.23 -10.34
C ALA A 1103 -38.01 -33.24 -11.61
N LEU A 1104 -37.82 -32.27 -12.52
CA LEU A 1104 -38.42 -32.30 -13.86
C LEU A 1104 -37.93 -33.52 -14.66
N GLU A 1105 -36.62 -33.81 -14.63
CA GLU A 1105 -36.06 -34.97 -15.34
C GLU A 1105 -36.45 -36.33 -14.73
N GLU A 1106 -36.69 -36.43 -13.42
CA GLU A 1106 -37.16 -37.67 -12.77
C GLU A 1106 -38.69 -37.89 -12.84
N GLU A 1107 -39.51 -36.83 -12.78
CA GLU A 1107 -40.99 -36.96 -12.79
C GLU A 1107 -41.59 -36.86 -14.21
N TYR A 1108 -41.01 -36.06 -15.11
CA TYR A 1108 -41.52 -35.84 -16.48
C TYR A 1108 -40.60 -36.32 -17.60
N GLY A 1109 -39.33 -36.62 -17.32
CA GLY A 1109 -38.41 -37.22 -18.29
C GLY A 1109 -37.80 -36.26 -19.32
N PHE A 1110 -37.95 -34.94 -19.14
CA PHE A 1110 -37.22 -33.94 -19.91
C PHE A 1110 -36.09 -33.32 -19.07
N GLY A 1111 -34.93 -33.10 -19.68
CA GLY A 1111 -33.80 -32.44 -19.03
C GLY A 1111 -33.85 -30.92 -19.15
N VAL A 1112 -33.03 -30.25 -18.36
CA VAL A 1112 -32.73 -28.81 -18.51
C VAL A 1112 -31.24 -28.67 -18.79
N VAL A 1113 -30.87 -27.78 -19.72
CA VAL A 1113 -29.48 -27.39 -20.01
C VAL A 1113 -29.36 -25.86 -20.00
N GLY A 1114 -28.38 -25.33 -19.28
CA GLY A 1114 -28.18 -23.88 -19.10
C GLY A 1114 -26.82 -23.34 -19.53
N ASP A 1115 -25.96 -24.18 -20.10
CA ASP A 1115 -24.65 -23.79 -20.64
C ASP A 1115 -24.17 -24.80 -21.72
N ALA A 1116 -23.11 -24.43 -22.43
CA ALA A 1116 -22.54 -25.21 -23.52
C ALA A 1116 -21.93 -26.56 -23.10
N GLN A 1117 -21.41 -26.69 -21.86
CA GLN A 1117 -20.80 -27.92 -21.35
C GLN A 1117 -21.89 -28.93 -20.95
N GLN A 1118 -22.98 -28.45 -20.32
CA GLN A 1118 -24.20 -29.23 -20.07
C GLN A 1118 -24.83 -29.72 -21.37
N LEU A 1119 -24.92 -28.86 -22.39
CA LEU A 1119 -25.38 -29.26 -23.72
C LEU A 1119 -24.47 -30.34 -24.33
N ASN A 1120 -23.16 -30.12 -24.33
CA ASN A 1120 -22.19 -31.05 -24.90
C ASN A 1120 -22.21 -32.42 -24.20
N SER A 1121 -22.34 -32.48 -22.87
CA SER A 1121 -22.50 -33.73 -22.11
C SER A 1121 -23.83 -34.48 -22.31
N ARG A 1122 -24.75 -33.94 -23.13
CA ARG A 1122 -26.01 -34.59 -23.55
C ARG A 1122 -26.05 -34.89 -25.07
N VAL A 1123 -24.99 -34.55 -25.80
CA VAL A 1123 -24.92 -34.55 -27.28
C VAL A 1123 -23.69 -35.29 -27.83
N LEU A 1124 -22.60 -35.36 -27.05
CA LEU A 1124 -21.42 -36.22 -27.25
C LEU A 1124 -21.64 -37.60 -26.62
#